data_AF-A0A8C2GTD3-F1
#
_entry.id   AF-A0A8C2GTD3-F1
#
_cell.length_a   1.000
_cell.length_b   1.000
_cell.length_c   1.000
_cell.angle_alpha   90.00
_cell.angle_beta   90.00
_cell.angle_gamma   90.00
#
_symmetry.space_group_name_H-M   'P 1'
#
loop_
_entity.id
_entity.type
_entity.pdbx_description
1 polymer ?
#
loop_
_entity_poly.entity_id
_entity_poly.type
_entity_poly.pdbx_seq_one_letter_code
_entity_poly.pdbx_strand_id
1 'polypeptide(L)'
;ITTVKLRSVLLDFVSQDEMLTPLGRLDKYISSENIFNRQMVARSLLDTLRAISEDERECVSVLERIDRLADDSEPTVRAELMEQIPHIAIFCQENRPSIPFAFSKYLLPIVVRYLSDQNNLVRKTSQAALLVLLEQELMERGDVESLVCPVLVDLTAPDSSDDVKTEAMAIICKVAPMVGRDVTERLFLPRFCEMCCDCRMFHVRKVCAANFGDMCGVVGGEAAEELLLPRFFQLCSDNVWGVRKACAECFMTVSSASSPDVRRTKLSSLFISLISDPSRWVRQAAFQSLGQFISTFAGPCSNTGQYFRDEAQWIKIHTCSKIVLTRQKCPCGHTGVRHPANEHVSLVCLTVLSADEPCCADADADAQKCLPEETQPSSRAPAQEIPEQELFNSFHYWRTPVPRIAPELELELELEDRRPSAPALDRKQLQELIENLEPHIDDPDVKAQVDVLTAALRATGLDSGLEDAFLEPRAARSNPFSSQQPSEHLPADTQVHTHTHTHTHTPEHLPADTQDVVPQALLEQYLSMTDPSRAQTVDMEIARHCAFSLPGVALTLGRQNWHCLRDTYETLASDMQWKVRRTLAFSIHELALILGDQLTAAHLVPIFNSFLKDLDEVRIGVLKHLYDFLKLLHQDTRRKYLYQLQEFLVTDNSRNWRFRSELAEQLVLLLELYSAQDVHDYLRPLALCLCTDRVSSVRWTSYRLVSEIIRKLSSAGGEVLSLSEVVGSSGVCLRLSEEECLSLDQFSEHLLPPLLQLASDPVPNVRVLLAKTLRQTLLEREYFLSSVNCQQVALEHTLVALQTDVDKDVKYFASVHPGSTRLNEDAMSTTSSTY
;
A
#
# COMPACT_ATOMS: atom_id res chain seq x y z
N ILE A 1 64.46 43.11 4.22
CA ILE A 1 64.27 43.65 2.84
C ILE A 1 63.72 42.58 1.89
N THR A 2 64.18 41.33 1.95
CA THR A 2 63.77 40.22 1.05
C THR A 2 62.38 39.61 1.33
N THR A 3 61.37 40.43 1.64
CA THR A 3 59.99 39.97 1.92
C THR A 3 58.90 40.87 1.33
N VAL A 4 59.27 41.94 0.61
CA VAL A 4 58.32 42.90 0.01
C VAL A 4 58.13 42.66 -1.49
N LYS A 5 59.15 42.14 -2.19
CA LYS A 5 59.12 41.89 -3.65
C LYS A 5 58.35 40.64 -4.12
N LEU A 6 57.85 39.80 -3.19
CA LEU A 6 57.02 38.63 -3.54
C LEU A 6 55.51 38.89 -3.42
N ARG A 7 55.09 40.02 -2.85
CA ARG A 7 53.66 40.38 -2.72
C ARG A 7 53.09 41.17 -3.91
N SER A 8 53.91 41.53 -4.90
CA SER A 8 53.50 42.23 -6.12
C SER A 8 53.62 41.37 -7.39
N VAL A 9 53.63 40.03 -7.23
CA VAL A 9 53.66 39.04 -8.33
C VAL A 9 52.62 37.92 -8.10
N LEU A 10 51.87 38.01 -6.99
CA LEU A 10 50.84 37.06 -6.56
C LEU A 10 49.42 37.67 -6.61
N LEU A 11 49.25 38.76 -7.35
CA LEU A 11 47.96 39.42 -7.59
C LEU A 11 47.53 39.39 -9.07
N ASP A 12 48.44 39.08 -10.00
CA ASP A 12 48.22 39.14 -11.45
C ASP A 12 47.88 37.76 -12.08
N PHE A 13 47.47 36.79 -11.26
CA PHE A 13 46.98 35.47 -11.69
C PHE A 13 45.67 35.08 -10.99
N VAL A 14 44.75 36.04 -10.84
CA VAL A 14 43.33 35.73 -11.01
C VAL A 14 43.17 35.20 -12.44
N SER A 15 42.49 34.08 -12.64
CA SER A 15 42.28 33.59 -14.00
C SER A 15 41.44 34.60 -14.79
N GLN A 16 41.71 34.79 -16.08
CA GLN A 16 40.94 35.73 -16.90
C GLN A 16 39.44 35.35 -16.98
N ASP A 17 39.09 34.12 -16.58
CA ASP A 17 37.73 33.59 -16.51
C ASP A 17 37.03 33.83 -15.17
N GLU A 18 37.75 34.10 -14.07
CA GLU A 18 37.18 34.58 -12.80
C GLU A 18 36.79 36.06 -12.88
N MET A 19 37.44 36.85 -13.74
CA MET A 19 37.09 38.26 -13.99
C MET A 19 35.85 38.46 -14.88
N LEU A 20 35.31 37.39 -15.48
CA LEU A 20 34.09 37.47 -16.29
C LEU A 20 32.83 37.37 -15.44
N THR A 21 31.80 38.14 -15.79
CA THR A 21 30.43 37.90 -15.29
C THR A 21 29.94 36.51 -15.70
N PRO A 22 28.93 35.93 -15.02
CA PRO A 22 28.38 34.63 -15.42
C PRO A 22 27.95 34.60 -16.90
N LEU A 23 27.26 35.65 -17.36
CA LEU A 23 26.88 35.85 -18.75
C LEU A 23 28.09 36.00 -19.71
N GLY A 24 29.14 36.73 -19.31
CA GLY A 24 30.37 36.88 -20.10
C GLY A 24 31.17 35.58 -20.22
N ARG A 25 31.15 34.73 -19.19
CA ARG A 25 31.76 33.39 -19.19
C ARG A 25 30.98 32.45 -20.12
N LEU A 26 29.65 32.48 -20.08
CA LEU A 26 28.78 31.79 -21.02
C LEU A 26 29.10 32.19 -22.47
N ASP A 27 29.13 33.48 -22.79
CA ASP A 27 29.42 33.98 -24.15
C ASP A 27 30.82 33.62 -24.67
N LYS A 28 31.83 33.56 -23.79
CA LYS A 28 33.19 33.12 -24.16
C LYS A 28 33.23 31.64 -24.55
N TYR A 29 32.62 30.77 -23.75
CA TYR A 29 32.80 29.32 -23.90
C TYR A 29 31.78 28.66 -24.84
N ILE A 30 30.57 29.22 -25.00
CA ILE A 30 29.56 28.72 -25.96
C ILE A 30 30.07 28.71 -27.41
N SER A 31 30.99 29.62 -27.75
CA SER A 31 31.62 29.73 -29.07
C SER A 31 32.98 29.02 -29.15
N SER A 32 33.34 28.19 -28.17
CA SER A 32 34.66 27.55 -28.10
C SER A 32 34.76 26.33 -29.01
N GLU A 33 35.82 26.23 -29.81
CA GLU A 33 36.09 25.07 -30.68
C GLU A 33 36.17 23.75 -29.89
N ASN A 34 36.63 23.79 -28.64
CA ASN A 34 36.72 22.63 -27.76
C ASN A 34 35.33 22.19 -27.26
N ILE A 35 34.91 20.99 -27.69
CA ILE A 35 33.64 20.34 -27.29
C ILE A 35 33.48 20.30 -25.77
N PHE A 36 34.52 19.94 -25.01
CA PHE A 36 34.44 19.83 -23.55
C PHE A 36 34.08 21.16 -22.88
N ASN A 37 34.51 22.31 -23.44
CA ASN A 37 34.13 23.63 -22.93
C ASN A 37 32.63 23.87 -23.12
N ARG A 38 32.07 23.50 -24.28
CA ARG A 38 30.65 23.68 -24.60
C ARG A 38 29.75 22.73 -23.79
N GLN A 39 30.19 21.50 -23.55
CA GLN A 39 29.53 20.58 -22.60
C GLN A 39 29.53 21.13 -21.17
N MET A 40 30.67 21.65 -20.68
CA MET A 40 30.73 22.23 -19.33
C MET A 40 29.89 23.51 -19.19
N VAL A 41 29.72 24.29 -20.27
CA VAL A 41 28.74 25.37 -20.33
C VAL A 41 27.32 24.81 -20.19
N ALA A 42 26.93 23.81 -20.99
CA ALA A 42 25.60 23.22 -20.94
C ALA A 42 25.24 22.73 -19.52
N ARG A 43 26.16 22.01 -18.85
CA ARG A 43 26.02 21.59 -17.43
C ARG A 43 25.79 22.75 -16.46
N SER A 44 26.50 23.87 -16.65
CA SER A 44 26.51 24.99 -15.71
C SER A 44 25.46 26.07 -16.01
N LEU A 45 24.54 25.84 -16.96
CA LEU A 45 23.44 26.77 -17.27
C LEU A 45 22.54 27.05 -16.06
N LEU A 46 22.16 26.01 -15.29
CA LEU A 46 21.28 26.17 -14.13
C LEU A 46 21.94 27.00 -13.01
N ASP A 47 23.22 26.73 -12.72
CA ASP A 47 23.97 27.49 -11.71
C ASP A 47 24.27 28.92 -12.18
N THR A 48 24.47 29.12 -13.50
CA THR A 48 24.57 30.44 -14.12
C THR A 48 23.27 31.24 -13.95
N LEU A 49 22.11 30.62 -14.19
CA LEU A 49 20.79 31.23 -13.99
C LEU A 49 20.51 31.55 -12.51
N ARG A 50 20.86 30.65 -11.59
CA ARG A 50 20.76 30.89 -10.14
C ARG A 50 21.63 32.06 -9.69
N ALA A 51 22.85 32.17 -10.20
CA ALA A 51 23.80 33.23 -9.86
C ALA A 51 23.39 34.64 -10.34
N ILE A 52 22.41 34.75 -11.26
CA ILE A 52 21.91 36.01 -11.81
C ILE A 52 20.40 36.20 -11.58
N SER A 53 19.79 35.36 -10.73
CA SER A 53 18.32 35.27 -10.55
C SER A 53 17.63 36.57 -10.07
N GLU A 54 18.39 37.55 -9.57
CA GLU A 54 17.90 38.88 -9.19
C GLU A 54 17.72 39.84 -10.40
N ASP A 55 18.31 39.56 -11.57
CA ASP A 55 18.16 40.38 -12.79
C ASP A 55 17.45 39.61 -13.91
N GLU A 56 16.16 39.95 -14.10
CA GLU A 56 15.29 39.48 -15.19
C GLU A 56 15.98 39.51 -16.56
N ARG A 57 16.75 40.57 -16.86
CA ARG A 57 17.35 40.80 -18.18
C ARG A 57 18.58 39.93 -18.38
N GLU A 58 19.37 39.67 -17.34
CA GLU A 58 20.46 38.69 -17.42
C GLU A 58 19.89 37.26 -17.51
N CYS A 59 18.83 36.92 -16.77
CA CYS A 59 18.12 35.63 -16.92
C CYS A 59 17.61 35.42 -18.36
N VAL A 60 16.87 36.39 -18.92
CA VAL A 60 16.41 36.33 -20.32
C VAL A 60 17.58 36.27 -21.29
N SER A 61 18.66 37.03 -21.03
CA SER A 61 19.88 36.99 -21.85
C SER A 61 20.56 35.61 -21.84
N VAL A 62 20.50 34.84 -20.75
CA VAL A 62 20.99 33.45 -20.73
C VAL A 62 20.03 32.54 -21.48
N LEU A 63 18.71 32.65 -21.27
CA LEU A 63 17.71 31.82 -21.96
C LEU A 63 17.77 31.98 -23.49
N GLU A 64 17.93 33.22 -23.99
CA GLU A 64 18.13 33.50 -25.43
C GLU A 64 19.42 32.90 -26.00
N ARG A 65 20.39 32.56 -25.16
CA ARG A 65 21.65 31.93 -25.59
C ARG A 65 21.58 30.41 -25.59
N ILE A 66 20.58 29.80 -24.94
CA ILE A 66 20.39 28.34 -24.91
C ILE A 66 20.17 27.80 -26.33
N ASP A 67 19.45 28.51 -27.20
CA ASP A 67 19.19 28.07 -28.58
C ASP A 67 20.49 27.89 -29.40
N ARG A 68 21.57 28.62 -29.09
CA ARG A 68 22.90 28.40 -29.71
C ARG A 68 23.59 27.10 -29.24
N LEU A 69 23.27 26.59 -28.04
CA LEU A 69 23.66 25.24 -27.61
C LEU A 69 22.70 24.19 -28.18
N ALA A 70 21.45 24.58 -28.46
CA ALA A 70 20.47 23.71 -29.11
C ALA A 70 20.81 23.42 -30.58
N ASP A 71 21.47 24.37 -31.25
CA ASP A 71 21.98 24.27 -32.61
C ASP A 71 23.42 23.71 -32.70
N ASP A 72 24.02 23.25 -31.60
CA ASP A 72 25.38 22.71 -31.66
C ASP A 72 25.44 21.48 -32.56
N SER A 73 26.35 21.51 -33.53
CA SER A 73 26.71 20.39 -34.39
C SER A 73 26.95 19.07 -33.65
N GLU A 74 27.54 19.13 -32.45
CA GLU A 74 28.02 17.98 -31.68
C GLU A 74 26.90 17.40 -30.79
N PRO A 75 26.42 16.16 -31.06
CA PRO A 75 25.32 15.57 -30.29
C PRO A 75 25.60 15.42 -28.79
N THR A 76 26.87 15.30 -28.38
CA THR A 76 27.24 15.21 -26.96
C THR A 76 27.18 16.55 -26.21
N VAL A 77 27.06 17.69 -26.91
CA VAL A 77 26.66 18.98 -26.30
C VAL A 77 25.13 19.11 -26.25
N ARG A 78 24.44 18.70 -27.32
CA ARG A 78 22.97 18.73 -27.38
C ARG A 78 22.31 17.85 -26.31
N ALA A 79 22.81 16.63 -26.11
CA ALA A 79 22.33 15.74 -25.05
C ALA A 79 22.55 16.35 -23.66
N GLU A 80 23.74 16.91 -23.40
CA GLU A 80 24.10 17.54 -22.12
C GLU A 80 23.19 18.71 -21.77
N LEU A 81 22.84 19.55 -22.76
CA LEU A 81 21.84 20.60 -22.58
C LEU A 81 20.50 20.00 -22.15
N MET A 82 20.04 18.94 -22.82
CA MET A 82 18.72 18.34 -22.57
C MET A 82 18.62 17.67 -21.20
N GLU A 83 19.71 17.16 -20.63
CA GLU A 83 19.75 16.69 -19.22
C GLU A 83 19.46 17.83 -18.23
N GLN A 84 19.83 19.08 -18.56
CA GLN A 84 19.56 20.24 -17.68
C GLN A 84 18.16 20.85 -17.88
N ILE A 85 17.48 20.60 -19.02
CA ILE A 85 16.20 21.26 -19.35
C ILE A 85 15.12 21.07 -18.26
N PRO A 86 14.88 19.88 -17.69
CA PRO A 86 13.88 19.72 -16.63
C PRO A 86 14.18 20.57 -15.38
N HIS A 87 15.45 20.65 -14.98
CA HIS A 87 15.86 21.44 -13.82
C HIS A 87 15.78 22.96 -14.09
N ILE A 88 16.09 23.39 -15.31
CA ILE A 88 15.91 24.79 -15.75
C ILE A 88 14.43 25.14 -15.86
N ALA A 89 13.56 24.20 -16.26
CA ALA A 89 12.12 24.41 -16.32
C ALA A 89 11.50 24.60 -14.92
N ILE A 90 11.92 23.82 -13.92
CA ILE A 90 11.55 24.03 -12.50
C ILE A 90 11.97 25.44 -12.06
N PHE A 91 13.22 25.85 -12.30
CA PHE A 91 13.69 27.21 -11.98
C PHE A 91 12.85 28.30 -12.68
N CYS A 92 12.44 28.09 -13.94
CA CYS A 92 11.57 29.02 -14.66
C CYS A 92 10.14 29.09 -14.08
N GLN A 93 9.64 28.00 -13.50
CA GLN A 93 8.34 27.97 -12.82
C GLN A 93 8.41 28.62 -11.42
N GLU A 94 9.49 28.40 -10.66
CA GLU A 94 9.78 29.11 -9.40
C GLU A 94 9.87 30.63 -9.63
N ASN A 95 10.53 31.06 -10.71
CA ASN A 95 10.75 32.46 -11.07
C ASN A 95 9.71 33.01 -12.07
N ARG A 96 8.56 32.34 -12.24
CA ARG A 96 7.48 32.73 -13.17
C ARG A 96 6.98 34.18 -13.04
N PRO A 97 6.99 34.85 -11.86
CA PRO A 97 6.65 36.27 -11.75
C PRO A 97 7.64 37.22 -12.46
N SER A 98 8.92 36.84 -12.51
CA SER A 98 9.99 37.64 -13.13
C SER A 98 10.18 37.28 -14.60
N ILE A 99 10.18 35.99 -14.94
CA ILE A 99 10.40 35.48 -16.30
C ILE A 99 9.19 34.70 -16.84
N PRO A 100 8.01 35.34 -16.99
CA PRO A 100 6.80 34.68 -17.45
C PRO A 100 6.97 34.10 -18.86
N PHE A 101 6.39 32.92 -19.10
CA PHE A 101 6.47 32.17 -20.36
C PHE A 101 7.88 31.72 -20.79
N ALA A 102 8.90 31.82 -19.92
CA ALA A 102 10.26 31.40 -20.24
C ALA A 102 10.36 29.94 -20.71
N PHE A 103 9.64 29.01 -20.05
CA PHE A 103 9.60 27.61 -20.45
C PHE A 103 9.01 27.41 -21.86
N SER A 104 7.79 27.90 -22.11
CA SER A 104 7.10 27.69 -23.40
C SER A 104 7.73 28.46 -24.55
N LYS A 105 8.38 29.61 -24.29
CA LYS A 105 9.09 30.40 -25.31
C LYS A 105 10.46 29.83 -25.68
N TYR A 106 11.27 29.39 -24.71
CA TYR A 106 12.69 29.06 -24.94
C TYR A 106 13.02 27.57 -24.82
N LEU A 107 12.38 26.84 -23.91
CA LEU A 107 12.78 25.48 -23.54
C LEU A 107 11.94 24.43 -24.29
N LEU A 108 10.63 24.61 -24.32
CA LEU A 108 9.70 23.70 -24.97
C LEU A 108 9.97 23.49 -26.47
N PRO A 109 10.31 24.53 -27.29
CA PRO A 109 10.65 24.31 -28.69
C PRO A 109 11.89 23.43 -28.87
N ILE A 110 12.85 23.46 -27.95
CA ILE A 110 14.05 22.61 -27.97
C ILE A 110 13.67 21.16 -27.63
N VAL A 111 12.83 20.95 -26.60
CA VAL A 111 12.31 19.61 -26.23
C VAL A 111 11.62 18.97 -27.44
N VAL A 112 10.65 19.66 -28.05
CA VAL A 112 9.88 19.18 -29.20
C VAL A 112 10.78 18.91 -30.41
N ARG A 113 11.72 19.82 -30.70
CA ARG A 113 12.71 19.68 -31.79
C ARG A 113 13.59 18.44 -31.61
N TYR A 114 14.04 18.17 -30.39
CA TYR A 114 14.94 17.05 -30.09
C TYR A 114 14.26 15.67 -30.09
N LEU A 115 12.93 15.58 -29.97
CA LEU A 115 12.21 14.31 -30.18
C LEU A 115 12.51 13.73 -31.58
N SER A 116 12.86 14.59 -32.54
CA SER A 116 13.20 14.25 -33.93
C SER A 116 14.70 14.36 -34.26
N ASP A 117 15.60 14.42 -33.26
CA ASP A 117 17.04 14.50 -33.53
C ASP A 117 17.56 13.25 -34.27
N GLN A 118 18.49 13.45 -35.20
CA GLN A 118 19.12 12.37 -35.96
C GLN A 118 19.96 11.44 -35.06
N ASN A 119 20.43 11.93 -33.91
CA ASN A 119 21.21 11.16 -32.95
C ASN A 119 20.34 10.50 -31.88
N ASN A 120 20.48 9.17 -31.76
CA ASN A 120 19.70 8.35 -30.83
C ASN A 120 19.90 8.71 -29.35
N LEU A 121 21.04 9.30 -28.95
CA LEU A 121 21.25 9.76 -27.57
C LEU A 121 20.40 11.01 -27.30
N VAL A 122 20.48 12.02 -28.16
CA VAL A 122 19.75 13.29 -27.99
C VAL A 122 18.24 13.06 -27.97
N ARG A 123 17.71 12.18 -28.83
CA ARG A 123 16.30 11.77 -28.76
C ARG A 123 15.94 11.13 -27.42
N LYS A 124 16.74 10.18 -26.92
CA LYS A 124 16.43 9.47 -25.67
C LYS A 124 16.49 10.39 -24.46
N THR A 125 17.45 11.31 -24.41
CA THR A 125 17.50 12.34 -23.37
C THR A 125 16.30 13.28 -23.47
N SER A 126 15.88 13.68 -24.68
CA SER A 126 14.67 14.51 -24.90
C SER A 126 13.37 13.79 -24.53
N GLN A 127 13.25 12.51 -24.86
CA GLN A 127 12.13 11.66 -24.46
C GLN A 127 12.05 11.51 -22.93
N ALA A 128 13.19 11.31 -22.25
CA ALA A 128 13.25 11.27 -20.79
C ALA A 128 12.90 12.64 -20.17
N ALA A 129 13.47 13.73 -20.69
CA ALA A 129 13.19 15.09 -20.23
C ALA A 129 11.71 15.46 -20.41
N LEU A 130 11.09 15.12 -21.54
CA LEU A 130 9.66 15.29 -21.79
C LEU A 130 8.81 14.58 -20.73
N LEU A 131 9.14 13.32 -20.39
CA LEU A 131 8.42 12.58 -19.36
C LEU A 131 8.55 13.24 -17.98
N VAL A 132 9.74 13.70 -17.59
CA VAL A 132 9.92 14.44 -16.32
C VAL A 132 9.14 15.76 -16.32
N LEU A 133 9.14 16.52 -17.42
CA LEU A 133 8.37 17.77 -17.54
C LEU A 133 6.86 17.54 -17.42
N LEU A 134 6.37 16.40 -17.94
CA LEU A 134 4.98 15.97 -17.83
C LEU A 134 4.63 15.47 -16.42
N GLU A 135 5.47 14.60 -15.84
CA GLU A 135 5.32 14.03 -14.49
C GLU A 135 5.44 15.09 -13.36
N GLN A 136 5.95 16.29 -13.67
CA GLN A 136 6.00 17.45 -12.77
C GLN A 136 4.95 18.53 -13.09
N GLU A 137 3.98 18.24 -13.97
CA GLU A 137 2.89 19.15 -14.40
C GLU A 137 3.38 20.51 -14.96
N LEU A 138 4.61 20.56 -15.50
CA LEU A 138 5.23 21.80 -16.01
C LEU A 138 4.75 22.18 -17.42
N MET A 139 3.87 21.38 -18.03
CA MET A 139 3.34 21.56 -19.38
C MET A 139 1.82 21.69 -19.38
N GLU A 140 1.31 22.75 -19.99
CA GLU A 140 -0.15 22.95 -20.12
C GLU A 140 -0.71 22.00 -21.20
N ARG A 141 -1.87 21.35 -20.95
CA ARG A 141 -2.45 20.31 -21.83
C ARG A 141 -2.55 20.72 -23.31
N GLY A 142 -2.84 22.00 -23.58
CA GLY A 142 -2.91 22.55 -24.93
C GLY A 142 -1.57 22.66 -25.65
N ASP A 143 -0.46 22.88 -24.92
CA ASP A 143 0.90 22.86 -25.49
C ASP A 143 1.30 21.41 -25.85
N VAL A 144 0.93 20.43 -25.01
CA VAL A 144 1.14 19.00 -25.31
C VAL A 144 0.35 18.59 -26.55
N GLU A 145 -0.93 18.97 -26.65
CA GLU A 145 -1.76 18.68 -27.84
C GLU A 145 -1.20 19.33 -29.11
N SER A 146 -0.85 20.61 -29.05
CA SER A 146 -0.54 21.39 -30.26
C SER A 146 0.92 21.28 -30.74
N LEU A 147 1.86 20.96 -29.86
CA LEU A 147 3.29 20.91 -30.18
C LEU A 147 3.90 19.50 -30.07
N VAL A 148 3.53 18.71 -29.06
CA VAL A 148 4.13 17.39 -28.82
C VAL A 148 3.42 16.29 -29.62
N CYS A 149 2.09 16.25 -29.58
CA CYS A 149 1.31 15.17 -30.21
C CYS A 149 1.53 15.04 -31.74
N PRO A 150 1.62 16.13 -32.53
CA PRO A 150 1.85 16.02 -33.98
C PRO A 150 3.22 15.39 -34.29
N VAL A 151 4.27 15.84 -33.61
CA VAL A 151 5.63 15.31 -33.79
C VAL A 151 5.71 13.83 -33.42
N LEU A 152 5.03 13.39 -32.36
CA LEU A 152 4.95 11.97 -32.02
C LEU A 152 4.21 11.14 -33.09
N VAL A 153 3.14 11.67 -33.69
CA VAL A 153 2.45 11.00 -34.81
C VAL A 153 3.36 10.90 -36.04
N ASP A 154 4.02 11.99 -36.42
CA ASP A 154 4.94 12.04 -37.57
C ASP A 154 6.15 11.09 -37.38
N LEU A 155 6.71 10.98 -36.17
CA LEU A 155 7.79 10.02 -35.85
C LEU A 155 7.36 8.56 -35.97
N THR A 156 6.05 8.26 -35.98
CA THR A 156 5.54 6.91 -36.26
C THR A 156 5.15 6.68 -37.72
N ALA A 157 5.26 7.69 -38.60
CA ALA A 157 4.84 7.62 -39.99
C ALA A 157 5.57 6.52 -40.78
N PRO A 158 4.99 6.00 -41.91
CA PRO A 158 5.49 4.79 -42.57
C PRO A 158 6.96 4.83 -43.03
N ASP A 159 7.50 6.01 -43.28
CA ASP A 159 8.88 6.30 -43.70
C ASP A 159 9.90 6.36 -42.55
N SER A 160 9.48 6.61 -41.30
CA SER A 160 10.36 6.59 -40.12
C SER A 160 10.95 5.19 -39.86
N SER A 161 12.12 5.12 -39.20
CA SER A 161 12.79 3.85 -38.91
C SER A 161 12.14 3.06 -37.77
N ASP A 162 12.41 1.75 -37.72
CA ASP A 162 11.82 0.81 -36.76
C ASP A 162 12.13 1.18 -35.30
N ASP A 163 13.35 1.62 -35.02
CA ASP A 163 13.76 2.13 -33.70
C ASP A 163 12.98 3.39 -33.33
N VAL A 164 12.87 4.36 -34.25
CA VAL A 164 12.16 5.63 -34.02
C VAL A 164 10.66 5.41 -33.82
N LYS A 165 10.03 4.54 -34.61
CA LYS A 165 8.63 4.12 -34.42
C LYS A 165 8.42 3.44 -33.06
N THR A 166 9.36 2.61 -32.62
CA THR A 166 9.29 1.92 -31.32
C THR A 166 9.45 2.91 -30.16
N GLU A 167 10.40 3.85 -30.27
CA GLU A 167 10.61 4.95 -29.32
C GLU A 167 9.37 5.87 -29.22
N ALA A 168 8.89 6.39 -30.36
CA ALA A 168 7.75 7.30 -30.41
C ALA A 168 6.46 6.65 -29.91
N MET A 169 6.19 5.38 -30.26
CA MET A 169 5.01 4.66 -29.78
C MET A 169 5.03 4.46 -28.26
N ALA A 170 6.21 4.21 -27.66
CA ALA A 170 6.33 4.11 -26.20
C ALA A 170 6.02 5.45 -25.50
N ILE A 171 6.35 6.58 -26.12
CA ILE A 171 5.99 7.91 -25.60
C ILE A 171 4.51 8.23 -25.83
N ILE A 172 3.93 7.89 -26.99
CA ILE A 172 2.48 8.02 -27.25
C ILE A 172 1.66 7.34 -26.14
N CYS A 173 2.02 6.11 -25.78
CA CYS A 173 1.31 5.36 -24.73
C CYS A 173 1.37 6.05 -23.35
N LYS A 174 2.48 6.73 -23.03
CA LYS A 174 2.62 7.51 -21.78
C LYS A 174 1.94 8.87 -21.83
N VAL A 175 1.91 9.53 -22.99
CA VAL A 175 1.28 10.85 -23.16
C VAL A 175 -0.25 10.75 -23.23
N ALA A 176 -0.79 9.66 -23.78
CA ALA A 176 -2.24 9.45 -23.95
C ALA A 176 -3.07 9.68 -22.66
N PRO A 177 -2.73 9.11 -21.48
CA PRO A 177 -3.43 9.41 -20.22
C PRO A 177 -3.44 10.89 -19.84
N MET A 178 -2.39 11.62 -20.20
CA MET A 178 -2.17 13.01 -19.80
C MET A 178 -2.87 14.01 -20.73
N VAL A 179 -2.97 13.68 -22.03
CA VAL A 179 -3.77 14.47 -22.98
C VAL A 179 -5.24 14.07 -22.99
N GLY A 180 -5.63 12.99 -22.31
CA GLY A 180 -7.01 12.57 -22.12
C GLY A 180 -7.69 11.95 -23.35
N ARG A 181 -8.95 11.53 -23.15
CA ARG A 181 -9.73 10.73 -24.11
C ARG A 181 -9.85 11.38 -25.49
N ASP A 182 -10.33 12.62 -25.56
CA ASP A 182 -10.69 13.31 -26.80
C ASP A 182 -9.51 13.67 -27.72
N VAL A 183 -8.32 13.86 -27.14
CA VAL A 183 -7.06 14.01 -27.90
C VAL A 183 -6.54 12.64 -28.33
N THR A 184 -6.60 11.65 -27.43
CA THR A 184 -6.12 10.28 -27.70
C THR A 184 -6.91 9.58 -28.81
N GLU A 185 -8.25 9.61 -28.76
CA GLU A 185 -9.11 9.03 -29.80
C GLU A 185 -8.89 9.66 -31.18
N ARG A 186 -8.61 10.97 -31.22
CA ARG A 186 -8.45 11.74 -32.47
C ARG A 186 -7.06 11.62 -33.08
N LEU A 187 -6.00 11.69 -32.27
CA LEU A 187 -4.61 11.77 -32.77
C LEU A 187 -3.86 10.43 -32.69
N PHE A 188 -4.00 9.71 -31.58
CA PHE A 188 -3.16 8.55 -31.28
C PHE A 188 -3.81 7.21 -31.62
N LEU A 189 -5.11 7.04 -31.32
CA LEU A 189 -5.83 5.77 -31.52
C LEU A 189 -5.78 5.22 -32.96
N PRO A 190 -5.94 6.03 -34.03
CA PRO A 190 -5.83 5.51 -35.40
C PRO A 190 -4.44 4.94 -35.70
N ARG A 191 -3.39 5.63 -35.23
CA ARG A 191 -1.99 5.23 -35.40
C ARG A 191 -1.63 4.00 -34.57
N PHE A 192 -2.09 3.95 -33.32
CA PHE A 192 -1.93 2.80 -32.43
C PHE A 192 -2.55 1.53 -33.03
N CYS A 193 -3.78 1.63 -33.56
CA CYS A 193 -4.47 0.52 -34.22
C CYS A 193 -3.77 0.02 -35.50
N GLU A 194 -3.08 0.90 -36.25
CA GLU A 194 -2.24 0.50 -37.40
C GLU A 194 -0.98 -0.23 -36.91
N MET A 195 -0.27 0.34 -35.94
CA MET A 195 0.98 -0.20 -35.40
C MET A 195 0.80 -1.52 -34.64
N CYS A 196 -0.40 -1.80 -34.09
CA CYS A 196 -0.77 -3.13 -33.59
C CYS A 196 -0.79 -4.22 -34.68
N CYS A 197 -0.99 -3.85 -35.94
CA CYS A 197 -1.20 -4.79 -37.05
C CYS A 197 -0.05 -4.83 -38.07
N ASP A 198 1.00 -4.01 -37.94
CA ASP A 198 2.14 -4.07 -38.86
C ASP A 198 2.92 -5.38 -38.67
N CYS A 199 2.77 -6.29 -39.63
CA CYS A 199 3.33 -7.63 -39.59
C CYS A 199 4.87 -7.66 -39.56
N ARG A 200 5.56 -6.60 -40.01
CA ARG A 200 7.03 -6.51 -40.02
C ARG A 200 7.57 -6.08 -38.65
N MET A 201 6.86 -5.19 -37.97
CA MET A 201 7.37 -4.36 -36.88
C MET A 201 7.19 -5.00 -35.49
N PHE A 202 7.73 -6.20 -35.26
CA PHE A 202 7.44 -6.94 -34.02
C PHE A 202 7.88 -6.23 -32.73
N HIS A 203 8.90 -5.36 -32.78
CA HIS A 203 9.28 -4.49 -31.66
C HIS A 203 8.19 -3.47 -31.32
N VAL A 204 7.63 -2.80 -32.33
CA VAL A 204 6.51 -1.85 -32.17
C VAL A 204 5.26 -2.59 -31.66
N ARG A 205 4.91 -3.74 -32.25
CA ARG A 205 3.76 -4.56 -31.79
C ARG A 205 3.92 -5.00 -30.33
N LYS A 206 5.14 -5.30 -29.87
CA LYS A 206 5.41 -5.61 -28.46
C LYS A 206 5.19 -4.40 -27.55
N VAL A 207 5.57 -3.18 -27.97
CA VAL A 207 5.31 -1.95 -27.23
C VAL A 207 3.80 -1.68 -27.16
N CYS A 208 3.07 -1.79 -28.28
CA CYS A 208 1.61 -1.66 -28.29
C CYS A 208 0.95 -2.69 -27.36
N ALA A 209 1.38 -3.95 -27.39
CA ALA A 209 0.88 -5.00 -26.51
C ALA A 209 1.15 -4.71 -25.02
N ALA A 210 2.34 -4.22 -24.67
CA ALA A 210 2.71 -3.96 -23.27
C ALA A 210 1.88 -2.83 -22.62
N ASN A 211 1.53 -1.79 -23.39
CA ASN A 211 0.77 -0.62 -22.91
C ASN A 211 -0.72 -0.68 -23.33
N PHE A 212 -1.21 -1.86 -23.74
CA PHE A 212 -2.52 -1.97 -24.39
C PHE A 212 -3.68 -1.63 -23.45
N GLY A 213 -3.58 -2.04 -22.19
CA GLY A 213 -4.59 -1.75 -21.17
C GLY A 213 -4.68 -0.28 -20.80
N ASP A 214 -3.58 0.47 -20.87
CA ASP A 214 -3.56 1.91 -20.60
C ASP A 214 -4.34 2.66 -21.69
N MET A 215 -4.09 2.31 -22.96
CA MET A 215 -4.87 2.83 -24.09
C MET A 215 -6.36 2.50 -23.97
N CYS A 216 -6.72 1.27 -23.56
CA CYS A 216 -8.12 0.91 -23.29
C CYS A 216 -8.74 1.74 -22.16
N GLY A 217 -8.00 2.00 -21.08
CA GLY A 217 -8.45 2.83 -19.97
C GLY A 217 -8.70 4.29 -20.35
N VAL A 218 -7.88 4.85 -21.26
CA VAL A 218 -8.00 6.25 -21.72
C VAL A 218 -9.15 6.45 -22.70
N VAL A 219 -9.42 5.50 -23.60
CA VAL A 219 -10.54 5.62 -24.56
C VAL A 219 -11.89 5.18 -23.96
N GLY A 220 -11.87 4.41 -22.86
CA GLY A 220 -13.07 3.91 -22.20
C GLY A 220 -13.71 2.72 -22.93
N GLY A 221 -14.64 2.03 -22.23
CA GLY A 221 -15.08 0.68 -22.61
C GLY A 221 -15.66 0.54 -24.02
N GLU A 222 -16.53 1.45 -24.45
CA GLU A 222 -17.16 1.41 -25.79
C GLU A 222 -16.12 1.42 -26.92
N ALA A 223 -15.24 2.43 -26.94
CA ALA A 223 -14.17 2.54 -27.94
C ALA A 223 -13.12 1.42 -27.78
N ALA A 224 -12.86 0.96 -26.55
CA ALA A 224 -11.95 -0.16 -26.32
C ALA A 224 -12.51 -1.48 -26.90
N GLU A 225 -13.80 -1.77 -26.73
CA GLU A 225 -14.42 -2.98 -27.26
C GLU A 225 -14.58 -2.96 -28.78
N GLU A 226 -15.00 -1.84 -29.37
CA GLU A 226 -15.21 -1.75 -30.81
C GLU A 226 -13.90 -1.68 -31.61
N LEU A 227 -12.93 -0.87 -31.15
CA LEU A 227 -11.75 -0.51 -31.95
C LEU A 227 -10.47 -1.24 -31.52
N LEU A 228 -10.28 -1.45 -30.21
CA LEU A 228 -9.05 -2.02 -29.66
C LEU A 228 -9.10 -3.55 -29.50
N LEU A 229 -10.14 -4.14 -28.90
CA LEU A 229 -10.19 -5.59 -28.68
C LEU A 229 -10.00 -6.46 -29.94
N PRO A 230 -10.51 -6.10 -31.14
CA PRO A 230 -10.21 -6.84 -32.37
C PRO A 230 -8.72 -6.85 -32.74
N ARG A 231 -7.95 -5.85 -32.29
CA ARG A 231 -6.47 -5.77 -32.41
C ARG A 231 -5.79 -6.59 -31.31
N PHE A 232 -6.31 -6.53 -30.08
CA PHE A 232 -5.80 -7.32 -28.96
C PHE A 232 -5.87 -8.83 -29.25
N PHE A 233 -6.96 -9.31 -29.83
CA PHE A 233 -7.12 -10.73 -30.18
C PHE A 233 -6.08 -11.18 -31.23
N GLN A 234 -5.66 -10.29 -32.14
CA GLN A 234 -4.59 -10.54 -33.10
C GLN A 234 -3.21 -10.56 -32.43
N LEU A 235 -2.93 -9.63 -31.50
CA LEU A 235 -1.68 -9.60 -30.73
C LEU A 235 -1.54 -10.81 -29.77
N CYS A 236 -2.63 -11.27 -29.16
CA CYS A 236 -2.69 -12.53 -28.43
C CYS A 236 -2.44 -13.76 -29.30
N SER A 237 -2.61 -13.64 -30.63
CA SER A 237 -2.38 -14.70 -31.63
C SER A 237 -1.11 -14.48 -32.46
N ASP A 238 -0.24 -13.52 -32.07
CA ASP A 238 0.93 -13.13 -32.85
C ASP A 238 1.93 -14.28 -33.02
N ASN A 239 2.56 -14.41 -34.19
CA ASN A 239 3.64 -15.38 -34.41
C ASN A 239 4.80 -15.25 -33.41
N VAL A 240 5.09 -14.03 -32.94
CA VAL A 240 6.18 -13.71 -32.02
C VAL A 240 5.71 -13.87 -30.56
N TRP A 241 6.22 -14.90 -29.88
CA TRP A 241 5.90 -15.18 -28.47
C TRP A 241 6.14 -13.99 -27.53
N GLY A 242 7.10 -13.12 -27.85
CA GLY A 242 7.40 -11.92 -27.06
C GLY A 242 6.31 -10.84 -27.11
N VAL A 243 5.43 -10.87 -28.11
CA VAL A 243 4.22 -10.03 -28.20
C VAL A 243 3.09 -10.69 -27.40
N ARG A 244 2.83 -11.98 -27.62
CA ARG A 244 1.81 -12.75 -26.86
C ARG A 244 2.06 -12.72 -25.36
N LYS A 245 3.33 -12.78 -24.93
CA LYS A 245 3.73 -12.63 -23.52
C LYS A 245 3.32 -11.27 -22.96
N ALA A 246 3.59 -10.17 -23.68
CA ALA A 246 3.19 -8.83 -23.26
C ALA A 246 1.67 -8.68 -23.16
N CYS A 247 0.90 -9.36 -24.03
CA CYS A 247 -0.56 -9.42 -23.93
C CYS A 247 -1.05 -10.17 -22.68
N ALA A 248 -0.35 -11.23 -22.26
CA ALA A 248 -0.67 -11.93 -21.01
C ALA A 248 -0.38 -11.05 -19.79
N GLU A 249 0.73 -10.29 -19.81
CA GLU A 249 1.15 -9.40 -18.72
C GLU A 249 0.18 -8.22 -18.51
N CYS A 250 -0.37 -7.63 -19.58
CA CYS A 250 -1.34 -6.52 -19.49
C CYS A 250 -2.82 -6.97 -19.41
N PHE A 251 -3.10 -8.28 -19.36
CA PHE A 251 -4.46 -8.80 -19.57
C PHE A 251 -5.47 -8.33 -18.52
N MET A 252 -5.03 -8.09 -17.27
CA MET A 252 -5.87 -7.56 -16.19
C MET A 252 -6.39 -6.14 -16.50
N THR A 253 -5.55 -5.24 -17.03
CA THR A 253 -5.98 -3.86 -17.31
C THR A 253 -6.88 -3.80 -18.55
N VAL A 254 -6.63 -4.62 -19.57
CA VAL A 254 -7.55 -4.80 -20.71
C VAL A 254 -8.89 -5.38 -20.27
N SER A 255 -8.89 -6.39 -19.38
CA SER A 255 -10.11 -6.96 -18.80
C SER A 255 -10.89 -5.94 -17.98
N SER A 256 -10.20 -5.11 -17.18
CA SER A 256 -10.81 -4.06 -16.37
C SER A 256 -11.50 -2.99 -17.21
N ALA A 257 -10.95 -2.66 -18.39
CA ALA A 257 -11.56 -1.73 -19.33
C ALA A 257 -12.72 -2.32 -20.18
N SER A 258 -12.96 -3.64 -20.10
CA SER A 258 -14.02 -4.33 -20.85
C SER A 258 -15.29 -4.57 -20.01
N SER A 259 -16.44 -4.73 -20.66
CA SER A 259 -17.71 -5.12 -20.02
C SER A 259 -17.65 -6.52 -19.38
N PRO A 260 -18.50 -6.81 -18.36
CA PRO A 260 -18.60 -8.15 -17.77
C PRO A 260 -18.93 -9.25 -18.79
N ASP A 261 -19.79 -8.96 -19.77
CA ASP A 261 -20.16 -9.89 -20.84
C ASP A 261 -18.98 -10.24 -21.74
N VAL A 262 -18.21 -9.25 -22.20
CA VAL A 262 -17.01 -9.49 -23.02
C VAL A 262 -15.89 -10.16 -22.23
N ARG A 263 -15.73 -9.78 -20.96
CA ARG A 263 -14.82 -10.43 -20.00
C ARG A 263 -15.12 -11.93 -19.87
N ARG A 264 -16.39 -12.29 -19.64
CA ARG A 264 -16.87 -13.67 -19.51
C ARG A 264 -16.85 -14.45 -20.83
N THR A 265 -17.36 -13.89 -21.91
CA THR A 265 -17.60 -14.64 -23.17
C THR A 265 -16.41 -14.67 -24.12
N LYS A 266 -15.60 -13.60 -24.20
CA LYS A 266 -14.49 -13.50 -25.17
C LYS A 266 -13.13 -13.62 -24.47
N LEU A 267 -12.86 -12.77 -23.47
CA LEU A 267 -11.54 -12.69 -22.84
C LEU A 267 -11.18 -13.97 -22.07
N SER A 268 -12.15 -14.62 -21.43
CA SER A 268 -11.92 -15.89 -20.72
C SER A 268 -11.38 -16.99 -21.64
N SER A 269 -11.98 -17.19 -22.82
CA SER A 269 -11.48 -18.17 -23.81
C SER A 269 -10.11 -17.81 -24.36
N LEU A 270 -9.85 -16.51 -24.54
CA LEU A 270 -8.57 -16.00 -25.03
C LEU A 270 -7.46 -16.23 -24.00
N PHE A 271 -7.71 -16.00 -22.72
CA PHE A 271 -6.74 -16.23 -21.65
C PHE A 271 -6.40 -17.72 -21.47
N ILE A 272 -7.39 -18.61 -21.60
CA ILE A 272 -7.17 -20.07 -21.60
C ILE A 272 -6.26 -20.49 -22.77
N SER A 273 -6.32 -19.80 -23.92
CA SER A 273 -5.39 -20.04 -25.03
C SER A 273 -3.95 -19.61 -24.72
N LEU A 274 -3.75 -18.52 -23.98
CA LEU A 274 -2.43 -18.05 -23.52
C LEU A 274 -1.84 -18.94 -22.43
N ILE A 275 -2.69 -19.46 -21.53
CA ILE A 275 -2.32 -20.52 -20.56
C ILE A 275 -1.85 -21.79 -21.28
N SER A 276 -2.44 -22.09 -22.44
CA SER A 276 -2.15 -23.27 -23.25
C SER A 276 -1.07 -23.04 -24.33
N ASP A 277 -0.41 -21.88 -24.33
CA ASP A 277 0.50 -21.46 -25.40
C ASP A 277 1.70 -22.41 -25.59
N PRO A 278 2.16 -22.68 -26.83
CA PRO A 278 3.33 -23.53 -27.05
C PRO A 278 4.61 -22.99 -26.37
N SER A 279 4.78 -21.68 -26.24
CA SER A 279 5.92 -21.04 -25.59
C SER A 279 5.77 -21.04 -24.07
N ARG A 280 6.74 -21.68 -23.38
CA ARG A 280 6.85 -21.68 -21.92
C ARG A 280 6.76 -20.27 -21.33
N TRP A 281 7.40 -19.29 -21.97
CA TRP A 281 7.45 -17.89 -21.51
C TRP A 281 6.10 -17.16 -21.58
N VAL A 282 5.19 -17.59 -22.46
CA VAL A 282 3.83 -17.03 -22.53
C VAL A 282 2.96 -17.68 -21.45
N ARG A 283 3.04 -19.02 -21.29
CA ARG A 283 2.34 -19.74 -20.21
C ARG A 283 2.73 -19.21 -18.84
N GLN A 284 4.03 -19.01 -18.59
CA GLN A 284 4.55 -18.47 -17.33
C GLN A 284 3.91 -17.11 -16.99
N ALA A 285 3.88 -16.17 -17.94
CA ALA A 285 3.21 -14.88 -17.77
C ALA A 285 1.69 -15.03 -17.57
N ALA A 286 1.04 -15.92 -18.32
CA ALA A 286 -0.39 -16.17 -18.18
C ALA A 286 -0.75 -16.75 -16.78
N PHE A 287 0.07 -17.62 -16.20
CA PHE A 287 -0.12 -18.08 -14.83
C PHE A 287 0.20 -17.02 -13.77
N GLN A 288 1.19 -16.16 -14.03
CA GLN A 288 1.50 -15.01 -13.17
C GLN A 288 0.33 -14.01 -13.10
N SER A 289 -0.30 -13.72 -14.24
CA SER A 289 -1.44 -12.80 -14.33
C SER A 289 -2.81 -13.47 -14.13
N LEU A 290 -2.91 -14.79 -13.91
CA LEU A 290 -4.21 -15.49 -13.82
C LEU A 290 -5.04 -15.01 -12.63
N GLY A 291 -4.47 -14.93 -11.43
CA GLY A 291 -5.19 -14.43 -10.25
C GLY A 291 -5.61 -12.96 -10.38
N GLN A 292 -4.80 -12.13 -11.02
CA GLN A 292 -5.12 -10.73 -11.35
C GLN A 292 -6.23 -10.62 -12.41
N PHE A 293 -6.28 -11.52 -13.39
CA PHE A 293 -7.38 -11.57 -14.35
C PHE A 293 -8.67 -12.06 -13.67
N ILE A 294 -8.58 -13.10 -12.83
CA ILE A 294 -9.73 -13.58 -12.04
C ILE A 294 -10.28 -12.47 -11.14
N SER A 295 -9.44 -11.63 -10.49
CA SER A 295 -9.97 -10.56 -9.62
C SER A 295 -10.76 -9.48 -10.36
N THR A 296 -10.65 -9.37 -11.69
CA THR A 296 -11.54 -8.51 -12.49
C THR A 296 -12.98 -9.01 -12.59
N PHE A 297 -13.31 -10.22 -12.12
CA PHE A 297 -14.68 -10.73 -12.03
C PHE A 297 -15.42 -10.27 -10.75
N ALA A 298 -14.77 -9.53 -9.86
CA ALA A 298 -15.39 -9.00 -8.64
C ALA A 298 -16.48 -7.95 -8.97
N GLY A 299 -17.74 -8.36 -8.94
CA GLY A 299 -18.88 -7.46 -9.03
C GLY A 299 -19.10 -6.67 -7.73
N PRO A 300 -19.82 -5.53 -7.77
CA PRO A 300 -20.24 -4.81 -6.57
C PRO A 300 -21.22 -5.65 -5.74
N CYS A 301 -20.68 -6.40 -4.76
CA CYS A 301 -21.40 -7.23 -3.78
C CYS A 301 -22.69 -7.91 -4.31
N SER A 302 -22.52 -9.00 -5.06
CA SER A 302 -23.56 -9.88 -5.62
C SER A 302 -24.90 -9.80 -4.89
N ASN A 303 -25.95 -9.32 -5.58
CA ASN A 303 -27.22 -8.86 -5.02
C ASN A 303 -27.99 -9.89 -4.15
N THR A 304 -27.57 -10.04 -2.90
CA THR A 304 -28.26 -10.82 -1.85
C THR A 304 -28.49 -10.02 -0.56
N GLY A 305 -28.22 -8.70 -0.57
CA GLY A 305 -28.39 -7.79 0.58
C GLY A 305 -29.66 -6.93 0.58
N GLN A 306 -30.61 -7.14 -0.35
CA GLN A 306 -31.83 -6.32 -0.47
C GLN A 306 -33.04 -6.83 0.36
N TYR A 307 -32.80 -7.64 1.38
CA TYR A 307 -33.74 -7.84 2.49
C TYR A 307 -32.98 -7.75 3.83
N PHE A 308 -33.69 -7.41 4.91
CA PHE A 308 -33.16 -7.10 6.25
C PHE A 308 -32.33 -5.81 6.36
N ARG A 309 -33.05 -4.68 6.38
CA ARG A 309 -32.69 -3.54 7.21
C ARG A 309 -33.60 -3.54 8.43
N ASP A 310 -33.10 -3.98 9.58
CA ASP A 310 -33.39 -3.40 10.90
C ASP A 310 -32.49 -4.00 12.00
N GLU A 311 -32.27 -3.22 13.06
CA GLU A 311 -31.63 -3.55 14.34
C GLU A 311 -30.27 -4.29 14.36
N ALA A 312 -29.19 -3.53 14.10
CA ALA A 312 -27.86 -3.79 14.70
C ALA A 312 -27.12 -2.46 14.98
N GLN A 313 -27.07 -2.03 16.25
CA GLN A 313 -26.33 -0.82 16.63
C GLN A 313 -24.86 -1.11 16.91
N TRP A 314 -23.99 -0.93 15.91
CA TRP A 314 -22.55 -0.80 16.17
C TRP A 314 -22.24 0.55 16.83
N ILE A 315 -21.53 0.53 17.96
CA ILE A 315 -21.17 1.74 18.70
C ILE A 315 -20.09 2.51 17.92
N LYS A 316 -20.44 3.71 17.46
CA LYS A 316 -19.47 4.66 16.89
C LYS A 316 -18.53 5.20 17.96
N ILE A 317 -17.44 4.49 18.22
CA ILE A 317 -16.30 5.04 18.96
C ILE A 317 -15.63 6.09 18.06
N HIS A 318 -15.61 7.34 18.51
CA HIS A 318 -14.93 8.43 17.80
C HIS A 318 -13.42 8.31 17.98
N THR A 319 -12.69 8.12 16.88
CA THR A 319 -11.22 8.24 16.80
C THR A 319 -10.81 9.69 17.04
N CYS A 320 -10.50 10.03 18.30
CA CYS A 320 -10.09 11.37 18.71
C CYS A 320 -8.59 11.63 18.42
N SER A 321 -8.21 11.58 17.15
CA SER A 321 -6.82 11.81 16.68
C SER A 321 -6.41 13.27 16.80
N LYS A 322 -6.18 13.76 18.02
CA LYS A 322 -5.61 15.09 18.28
C LYS A 322 -4.10 15.09 18.15
N ILE A 323 -3.61 15.19 16.91
CA ILE A 323 -2.24 15.62 16.64
C ILE A 323 -2.08 17.07 17.14
N VAL A 324 -1.15 17.28 18.07
CA VAL A 324 -0.89 18.61 18.66
C VAL A 324 0.05 19.40 17.75
N LEU A 325 -0.51 20.12 16.78
CA LEU A 325 0.23 21.16 16.05
C LEU A 325 0.27 22.44 16.88
N THR A 326 1.46 22.77 17.38
CA THR A 326 1.73 23.98 18.15
C THR A 326 1.66 25.24 17.26
N ARG A 327 0.88 26.24 17.67
CA ARG A 327 0.88 27.59 17.06
C ARG A 327 1.25 28.65 18.09
N GLN A 328 2.19 29.52 17.71
CA GLN A 328 2.66 30.62 18.55
C GLN A 328 1.61 31.76 18.67
N LYS A 329 1.81 32.63 19.67
CA LYS A 329 0.86 33.66 20.11
C LYS A 329 0.79 34.88 19.15
N CYS A 330 -0.38 35.51 19.09
CA CYS A 330 -0.60 36.83 18.50
C CYS A 330 0.04 37.95 19.35
N PRO A 331 0.24 39.17 18.79
CA PRO A 331 -0.78 40.25 18.87
C PRO A 331 -0.89 41.08 17.56
N CYS A 332 -1.92 41.87 17.22
CA CYS A 332 -3.29 42.20 17.71
C CYS A 332 -4.14 42.64 16.47
N GLY A 333 -5.32 43.30 16.45
CA GLY A 333 -6.23 43.89 17.46
C GLY A 333 -6.96 45.14 16.90
N HIS A 334 -8.20 45.44 17.36
CA HIS A 334 -9.10 46.55 16.95
C HIS A 334 -9.76 46.39 15.54
N THR A 335 -11.01 46.82 15.24
CA THR A 335 -12.17 47.33 16.04
C THR A 335 -13.50 47.29 15.23
N GLY A 336 -14.57 46.68 15.77
CA GLY A 336 -16.00 46.94 15.42
C GLY A 336 -16.50 46.54 14.00
N VAL A 337 -17.80 46.69 13.61
CA VAL A 337 -19.00 47.29 14.25
C VAL A 337 -20.32 46.64 13.71
N ARG A 338 -21.35 46.43 14.57
CA ARG A 338 -22.83 46.22 14.33
C ARG A 338 -23.40 44.92 13.71
N HIS A 339 -23.96 44.06 14.58
CA HIS A 339 -25.39 43.73 14.82
C HIS A 339 -26.52 44.31 13.92
N PRO A 340 -27.79 43.80 14.00
CA PRO A 340 -28.32 42.51 14.55
C PRO A 340 -29.10 41.73 13.43
N ALA A 341 -30.07 40.82 13.58
CA ALA A 341 -30.84 40.13 14.65
C ALA A 341 -31.22 38.70 14.12
N ASN A 342 -32.01 37.77 14.70
CA ASN A 342 -32.83 37.62 15.93
C ASN A 342 -32.21 36.51 16.82
N GLU A 343 -32.26 36.53 18.16
CA GLU A 343 -33.40 36.24 19.07
C GLU A 343 -33.97 34.80 18.96
N HIS A 344 -34.10 33.99 20.03
CA HIS A 344 -33.60 34.08 21.43
C HIS A 344 -33.70 32.66 22.08
N VAL A 345 -32.75 32.19 22.92
CA VAL A 345 -32.79 32.11 24.42
C VAL A 345 -33.91 31.19 24.97
N SER A 346 -33.70 30.24 25.92
CA SER A 346 -32.80 30.14 27.11
C SER A 346 -32.31 28.69 27.35
N LEU A 347 -31.49 28.29 28.35
CA LEU A 347 -30.46 28.85 29.28
C LEU A 347 -30.49 28.01 30.60
N VAL A 348 -29.38 28.01 31.39
CA VAL A 348 -29.24 27.47 32.77
C VAL A 348 -29.10 25.93 32.86
N CYS A 349 -28.07 25.25 33.41
CA CYS A 349 -26.84 25.52 34.21
C CYS A 349 -26.92 25.19 35.73
N LEU A 350 -25.90 24.48 36.26
CA LEU A 350 -25.61 24.16 37.69
C LEU A 350 -26.61 23.14 38.36
N THR A 351 -26.30 22.38 39.42
CA THR A 351 -25.08 22.26 40.29
C THR A 351 -24.91 20.86 40.93
N VAL A 352 -23.71 20.65 41.49
CA VAL A 352 -23.25 19.63 42.47
C VAL A 352 -24.21 19.34 43.65
N LEU A 353 -24.18 18.09 44.17
CA LEU A 353 -24.26 17.57 45.57
C LEU A 353 -24.67 16.06 45.45
N SER A 354 -24.02 14.99 45.93
CA SER A 354 -23.09 14.62 47.02
C SER A 354 -23.77 13.73 48.08
N ALA A 355 -23.18 12.54 48.34
CA ALA A 355 -23.44 11.61 49.46
C ALA A 355 -24.82 10.91 49.54
N ASP A 356 -24.85 9.58 49.59
CA ASP A 356 -24.89 8.81 50.86
C ASP A 356 -24.81 7.28 50.64
N GLU A 357 -24.19 6.59 51.60
CA GLU A 357 -24.27 5.14 51.89
C GLU A 357 -25.02 4.99 53.26
N PRO A 358 -25.30 3.81 53.87
CA PRO A 358 -24.96 2.41 53.50
C PRO A 358 -26.14 1.41 53.68
N CYS A 359 -25.82 0.11 53.83
CA CYS A 359 -26.46 -0.90 54.72
C CYS A 359 -27.20 -2.13 54.12
N CYS A 360 -26.44 -3.25 54.05
CA CYS A 360 -26.63 -4.50 54.81
C CYS A 360 -27.84 -5.45 54.59
N ALA A 361 -27.59 -6.72 55.02
CA ALA A 361 -28.51 -7.87 55.20
C ALA A 361 -29.02 -8.58 53.92
N ASP A 362 -29.11 -9.91 53.85
CA ASP A 362 -28.65 -10.98 54.79
C ASP A 362 -28.52 -12.36 54.07
N ALA A 363 -27.99 -13.37 54.78
CA ALA A 363 -28.22 -14.86 54.74
C ALA A 363 -28.85 -15.56 53.49
N ASP A 364 -28.62 -16.83 53.13
CA ASP A 364 -27.90 -18.04 53.63
C ASP A 364 -28.01 -19.10 52.47
N ALA A 365 -27.48 -20.34 52.44
CA ALA A 365 -26.32 -21.04 53.02
C ALA A 365 -26.22 -22.45 52.35
N ASP A 366 -25.07 -23.12 52.46
CA ASP A 366 -24.83 -24.58 52.25
C ASP A 366 -25.12 -25.26 50.88
N ALA A 367 -24.60 -26.46 50.55
CA ALA A 367 -23.29 -27.12 50.84
C ALA A 367 -23.19 -28.49 50.10
N GLN A 368 -21.97 -28.94 49.75
CA GLN A 368 -21.57 -30.35 49.48
C GLN A 368 -22.29 -31.13 48.31
N LYS A 369 -21.80 -32.27 47.77
CA LYS A 369 -20.43 -32.77 47.44
C LYS A 369 -20.51 -34.05 46.56
N CYS A 370 -19.38 -34.41 45.94
CA CYS A 370 -18.92 -35.77 45.57
C CYS A 370 -19.43 -36.51 44.31
N LEU A 371 -18.44 -37.14 43.65
CA LEU A 371 -18.46 -38.29 42.71
C LEU A 371 -18.41 -39.63 43.55
N PRO A 372 -18.21 -40.88 43.04
CA PRO A 372 -17.80 -41.34 41.69
C PRO A 372 -18.39 -42.69 41.17
N GLU A 373 -17.70 -43.28 40.17
CA GLU A 373 -17.46 -44.72 39.90
C GLU A 373 -18.23 -45.52 38.81
N GLU A 374 -17.65 -46.68 38.46
CA GLU A 374 -17.62 -47.32 37.13
C GLU A 374 -18.53 -48.57 36.96
N THR A 375 -18.78 -49.03 35.70
CA THR A 375 -18.38 -50.37 35.14
C THR A 375 -19.11 -50.78 33.82
N GLN A 376 -18.57 -51.79 33.11
CA GLN A 376 -19.11 -52.49 31.91
C GLN A 376 -19.66 -53.91 32.32
N PRO A 377 -19.97 -54.96 31.47
CA PRO A 377 -19.82 -55.16 30.00
C PRO A 377 -20.80 -56.09 29.19
N SER A 378 -20.69 -56.04 27.85
CA SER A 378 -20.69 -57.16 26.85
C SER A 378 -21.93 -58.01 26.40
N SER A 379 -21.93 -58.31 25.07
CA SER A 379 -22.48 -59.49 24.35
C SER A 379 -23.95 -59.51 23.82
N ARG A 380 -24.35 -60.55 23.05
CA ARG A 380 -25.20 -60.43 21.83
C ARG A 380 -26.03 -61.70 21.43
N ALA A 381 -27.11 -61.51 20.63
CA ALA A 381 -27.79 -62.46 19.68
C ALA A 381 -29.21 -63.05 20.09
N PRO A 382 -30.02 -63.73 19.21
CA PRO A 382 -31.20 -63.08 18.58
C PRO A 382 -32.50 -63.93 18.22
N ALA A 383 -33.51 -63.25 17.60
CA ALA A 383 -34.42 -63.67 16.48
C ALA A 383 -35.82 -64.38 16.68
N GLN A 384 -36.84 -63.87 15.95
CA GLN A 384 -38.08 -64.44 15.31
C GLN A 384 -39.00 -63.25 14.85
N GLU A 385 -39.64 -63.10 13.67
CA GLU A 385 -40.60 -63.88 12.82
C GLU A 385 -42.08 -63.81 13.31
N ILE A 386 -43.10 -63.17 12.67
CA ILE A 386 -43.67 -63.08 11.28
C ILE A 386 -44.75 -64.16 11.01
N PRO A 387 -46.04 -63.82 10.77
CA PRO A 387 -46.64 -63.52 9.43
C PRO A 387 -47.61 -62.30 9.42
N GLU A 388 -47.93 -61.60 8.31
CA GLU A 388 -48.31 -61.94 6.91
C GLU A 388 -49.75 -62.49 6.74
N GLN A 389 -50.51 -62.20 5.66
CA GLN A 389 -50.18 -61.55 4.36
C GLN A 389 -51.40 -60.75 3.78
N GLU A 390 -51.29 -60.34 2.50
CA GLU A 390 -52.28 -59.84 1.51
C GLU A 390 -52.31 -58.31 1.24
N LEU A 391 -52.46 -57.82 -0.02
CA LEU A 391 -52.20 -58.41 -1.35
C LEU A 391 -52.02 -57.30 -2.44
N PHE A 392 -50.87 -57.29 -3.15
CA PHE A 392 -50.59 -56.86 -4.55
C PHE A 392 -51.10 -55.50 -5.12
N ASN A 393 -50.35 -54.78 -5.97
CA ASN A 393 -49.47 -55.24 -7.05
C ASN A 393 -47.97 -54.86 -6.95
N SER A 394 -47.12 -55.71 -7.55
CA SER A 394 -45.69 -55.51 -7.86
C SER A 394 -45.46 -54.50 -9.01
N PHE A 395 -44.27 -53.94 -9.29
CA PHE A 395 -42.91 -54.50 -9.21
C PHE A 395 -41.82 -53.52 -8.73
N HIS A 396 -40.71 -54.08 -8.24
CA HIS A 396 -39.52 -53.37 -7.74
C HIS A 396 -38.40 -53.21 -8.77
N TYR A 397 -37.54 -52.21 -8.54
CA TYR A 397 -36.09 -52.39 -8.60
C TYR A 397 -35.46 -51.85 -7.30
N TRP A 398 -34.33 -52.39 -6.84
CA TRP A 398 -33.80 -52.19 -5.48
C TRP A 398 -32.47 -51.43 -5.43
N ARG A 399 -32.28 -50.61 -4.39
CA ARG A 399 -31.02 -50.43 -3.66
C ARG A 399 -31.28 -50.28 -2.15
N THR A 400 -30.21 -50.34 -1.34
CA THR A 400 -30.20 -50.63 0.10
C THR A 400 -30.72 -49.50 1.00
N PRO A 401 -31.21 -49.83 2.22
CA PRO A 401 -31.46 -48.84 3.27
C PRO A 401 -30.20 -48.06 3.65
N VAL A 402 -30.36 -46.78 3.98
CA VAL A 402 -29.28 -45.90 4.45
C VAL A 402 -28.85 -46.33 5.87
N PRO A 403 -27.54 -46.35 6.20
CA PRO A 403 -27.07 -46.56 7.57
C PRO A 403 -27.64 -45.49 8.53
N ARG A 404 -27.75 -45.84 9.82
CA ARG A 404 -28.03 -44.82 10.84
C ARG A 404 -26.86 -43.85 10.90
N ILE A 405 -27.18 -42.56 10.81
CA ILE A 405 -26.25 -41.44 10.99
C ILE A 405 -25.64 -41.52 12.40
N ALA A 406 -24.36 -41.20 12.53
CA ALA A 406 -23.67 -41.11 13.82
C ALA A 406 -23.95 -39.75 14.49
N PRO A 407 -23.94 -39.64 15.83
CA PRO A 407 -24.25 -38.38 16.53
C PRO A 407 -23.35 -37.19 16.16
N GLU A 408 -22.17 -37.47 15.58
CA GLU A 408 -21.23 -36.45 15.10
C GLU A 408 -21.79 -35.64 13.91
N LEU A 409 -22.69 -36.21 13.09
CA LEU A 409 -23.35 -35.51 11.98
C LEU A 409 -24.57 -34.68 12.43
N GLU A 410 -25.17 -35.01 13.57
CA GLU A 410 -26.32 -34.26 14.13
C GLU A 410 -25.86 -32.87 14.61
N LEU A 411 -24.62 -32.77 15.09
CA LEU A 411 -23.94 -31.50 15.43
C LEU A 411 -23.56 -30.64 14.21
N GLU A 412 -23.35 -31.24 13.03
CA GLU A 412 -23.12 -30.48 11.80
C GLU A 412 -24.44 -29.89 11.26
N LEU A 413 -25.53 -30.67 11.33
CA LEU A 413 -26.84 -30.25 10.81
C LEU A 413 -27.52 -29.15 11.66
N GLU A 414 -27.34 -29.14 12.99
CA GLU A 414 -27.85 -28.04 13.84
C GLU A 414 -27.12 -26.70 13.63
N LEU A 415 -25.97 -26.68 12.94
CA LEU A 415 -25.23 -25.46 12.62
C LEU A 415 -25.68 -24.79 11.31
N GLU A 416 -26.25 -25.53 10.35
CA GLU A 416 -26.65 -24.94 9.06
C GLU A 416 -27.86 -23.99 9.16
N ASP A 417 -28.78 -24.26 10.09
CA ASP A 417 -30.09 -23.58 10.18
C ASP A 417 -30.06 -22.29 11.04
N ARG A 418 -28.85 -21.82 11.40
CA ARG A 418 -28.61 -20.49 12.01
C ARG A 418 -27.50 -19.74 11.29
N ARG A 419 -27.85 -19.12 10.17
CA ARG A 419 -27.00 -18.15 9.45
C ARG A 419 -27.25 -16.70 9.91
N PRO A 420 -26.51 -16.15 10.89
CA PRO A 420 -26.46 -14.71 11.06
C PRO A 420 -25.69 -14.11 9.87
N SER A 421 -26.39 -13.41 8.98
CA SER A 421 -25.75 -12.76 7.83
C SER A 421 -24.96 -11.53 8.26
N ALA A 422 -23.71 -11.73 8.68
CA ALA A 422 -22.74 -10.63 8.76
C ALA A 422 -22.65 -9.92 7.38
N PRO A 423 -22.46 -8.59 7.34
CA PRO A 423 -22.38 -7.85 6.07
C PRO A 423 -21.21 -8.35 5.21
N ALA A 424 -21.34 -8.20 3.88
CA ALA A 424 -20.22 -8.35 2.97
C ALA A 424 -19.20 -7.21 3.18
N LEU A 425 -17.96 -7.39 2.71
CA LEU A 425 -16.92 -6.37 2.82
C LEU A 425 -17.36 -5.12 2.05
N ASP A 426 -17.59 -4.00 2.74
CA ASP A 426 -17.95 -2.74 2.09
C ASP A 426 -16.77 -2.21 1.26
N ARG A 427 -17.07 -1.43 0.21
CA ARG A 427 -16.05 -0.77 -0.63
C ARG A 427 -15.07 0.05 0.22
N LYS A 428 -15.56 0.66 1.31
CA LYS A 428 -14.71 1.39 2.27
C LYS A 428 -13.77 0.50 3.05
N GLN A 429 -14.19 -0.72 3.42
CA GLN A 429 -13.33 -1.69 4.11
C GLN A 429 -12.27 -2.25 3.17
N LEU A 430 -12.57 -2.38 1.87
CA LEU A 430 -11.58 -2.73 0.85
C LEU A 430 -10.58 -1.58 0.60
N GLN A 431 -11.02 -0.33 0.65
CA GLN A 431 -10.13 0.84 0.58
C GLN A 431 -9.25 0.95 1.82
N GLU A 432 -9.82 0.85 3.02
CA GLU A 432 -9.11 0.84 4.30
C GLU A 432 -8.09 -0.32 4.35
N LEU A 433 -8.39 -1.49 3.80
CA LEU A 433 -7.44 -2.60 3.69
C LEU A 433 -6.25 -2.26 2.78
N ILE A 434 -6.48 -1.60 1.64
CA ILE A 434 -5.41 -1.16 0.73
C ILE A 434 -4.56 -0.06 1.39
N GLU A 435 -5.19 0.95 1.99
CA GLU A 435 -4.53 2.05 2.72
C GLU A 435 -3.65 1.55 3.88
N ASN A 436 -4.05 0.47 4.57
CA ASN A 436 -3.23 -0.17 5.61
C ASN A 436 -2.04 -0.99 5.06
N LEU A 437 -2.08 -1.42 3.79
CA LEU A 437 -1.00 -2.17 3.14
C LEU A 437 0.01 -1.27 2.38
N GLU A 438 -0.39 -0.06 1.97
CA GLU A 438 0.49 0.93 1.31
C GLU A 438 1.83 1.20 2.06
N PRO A 439 1.87 1.36 3.40
CA PRO A 439 3.12 1.56 4.15
C PRO A 439 4.11 0.37 4.10
N HIS A 440 3.71 -0.75 3.50
CA HIS A 440 4.49 -1.99 3.43
C HIS A 440 4.80 -2.44 1.99
N ILE A 441 4.53 -1.58 1.00
CA ILE A 441 4.75 -1.81 -0.44
C ILE A 441 6.22 -2.07 -0.84
N ASP A 442 7.19 -1.85 0.05
CA ASP A 442 8.58 -2.28 -0.14
C ASP A 442 8.76 -3.82 -0.11
N ASP A 443 7.84 -4.56 0.51
CA ASP A 443 7.84 -6.02 0.43
C ASP A 443 7.15 -6.47 -0.87
N PRO A 444 7.81 -7.26 -1.74
CA PRO A 444 7.24 -7.67 -3.02
C PRO A 444 6.04 -8.61 -2.90
N ASP A 445 5.83 -9.27 -1.74
CA ASP A 445 4.59 -10.01 -1.47
C ASP A 445 3.42 -9.03 -1.22
N VAL A 446 3.65 -7.96 -0.43
CA VAL A 446 2.61 -6.95 -0.10
C VAL A 446 2.27 -6.05 -1.27
N LYS A 447 3.27 -5.62 -2.05
CA LYS A 447 3.02 -4.77 -3.24
C LYS A 447 2.04 -5.40 -4.20
N ALA A 448 2.26 -6.67 -4.53
CA ALA A 448 1.39 -7.36 -5.46
C ALA A 448 -0.01 -7.60 -4.84
N GLN A 449 -0.13 -7.77 -3.51
CA GLN A 449 -1.42 -7.89 -2.81
C GLN A 449 -2.24 -6.62 -3.03
N VAL A 450 -1.62 -5.44 -2.86
CA VAL A 450 -2.20 -4.15 -3.21
C VAL A 450 -2.62 -4.09 -4.69
N ASP A 451 -1.80 -4.55 -5.64
CA ASP A 451 -2.17 -4.60 -7.06
C ASP A 451 -3.44 -5.45 -7.32
N VAL A 452 -3.55 -6.62 -6.67
CA VAL A 452 -4.70 -7.53 -6.83
C VAL A 452 -5.97 -6.99 -6.17
N LEU A 453 -5.88 -6.47 -4.94
CA LEU A 453 -7.00 -5.83 -4.24
C LEU A 453 -7.47 -4.57 -4.98
N THR A 454 -6.54 -3.79 -5.53
CA THR A 454 -6.83 -2.62 -6.38
C THR A 454 -7.56 -3.02 -7.66
N ALA A 455 -7.20 -4.14 -8.29
CA ALA A 455 -7.92 -4.67 -9.45
C ALA A 455 -9.37 -5.09 -9.10
N ALA A 456 -9.59 -5.73 -7.94
CA ALA A 456 -10.93 -6.03 -7.45
C ALA A 456 -11.73 -4.76 -7.14
N LEU A 457 -11.13 -3.78 -6.45
CA LEU A 457 -11.75 -2.48 -6.16
C LEU A 457 -12.18 -1.75 -7.45
N ARG A 458 -11.33 -1.74 -8.49
CA ARG A 458 -11.66 -1.17 -9.81
C ARG A 458 -12.84 -1.88 -10.45
N ALA A 459 -12.91 -3.21 -10.37
CA ALA A 459 -14.04 -3.98 -10.91
C ALA A 459 -15.38 -3.61 -10.25
N THR A 460 -15.40 -3.37 -8.92
CA THR A 460 -16.61 -2.87 -8.22
C THR A 460 -17.02 -1.43 -8.58
N GLY A 461 -16.14 -0.65 -9.20
CA GLY A 461 -16.38 0.77 -9.48
C GLY A 461 -17.17 1.07 -10.76
N LEU A 462 -17.11 0.17 -11.75
CA LEU A 462 -17.61 0.41 -13.11
C LEU A 462 -19.15 0.49 -13.21
N ASP A 463 -19.86 -0.15 -12.29
CA ASP A 463 -21.34 -0.22 -12.28
C ASP A 463 -22.01 1.02 -11.65
N SER A 464 -21.22 1.87 -10.97
CA SER A 464 -21.71 3.07 -10.27
C SER A 464 -21.62 4.38 -11.08
N GLY A 465 -21.27 4.30 -12.37
CA GLY A 465 -20.79 5.44 -13.16
C GLY A 465 -21.80 6.22 -14.01
N LEU A 466 -23.12 6.04 -13.83
CA LEU A 466 -24.13 6.63 -14.73
C LEU A 466 -24.72 7.99 -14.30
N GLU A 467 -24.58 8.40 -13.04
CA GLU A 467 -25.12 9.67 -12.54
C GLU A 467 -24.17 10.39 -11.56
N ASP A 468 -23.07 11.00 -12.04
CA ASP A 468 -22.43 12.18 -11.40
C ASP A 468 -21.30 12.80 -12.27
N ALA A 469 -21.65 13.51 -13.37
CA ALA A 469 -20.64 14.14 -14.24
C ALA A 469 -21.07 15.37 -15.08
N PHE A 470 -22.28 15.94 -14.93
CA PHE A 470 -22.74 17.04 -15.81
C PHE A 470 -23.55 18.16 -15.13
N LEU A 471 -22.92 19.33 -14.99
CA LEU A 471 -23.58 20.64 -14.79
C LEU A 471 -22.82 21.74 -15.56
N GLU A 472 -23.14 21.95 -16.84
CA GLU A 472 -22.83 23.16 -17.63
C GLU A 472 -23.94 23.37 -18.69
N PRO A 473 -24.21 24.60 -19.19
CA PRO A 473 -25.54 24.92 -19.75
C PRO A 473 -25.79 24.54 -21.22
N ARG A 474 -27.00 24.05 -21.50
CA ARG A 474 -27.50 23.86 -22.88
C ARG A 474 -27.73 25.19 -23.63
N ALA A 475 -26.84 25.51 -24.58
CA ALA A 475 -27.12 26.47 -25.65
C ALA A 475 -27.44 25.72 -26.97
N ALA A 476 -28.64 25.94 -27.53
CA ALA A 476 -29.11 25.18 -28.69
C ALA A 476 -28.68 25.78 -30.04
N ARG A 477 -28.32 24.92 -31.01
CA ARG A 477 -28.36 25.25 -32.45
C ARG A 477 -28.57 24.04 -33.36
N SER A 478 -29.84 23.81 -33.69
CA SER A 478 -30.40 23.22 -34.92
C SER A 478 -29.46 22.51 -35.91
N ASN A 479 -29.67 21.21 -36.07
CA ASN A 479 -29.18 20.41 -37.20
C ASN A 479 -30.09 20.62 -38.44
N PRO A 480 -29.58 20.94 -39.64
CA PRO A 480 -30.39 21.09 -40.86
C PRO A 480 -30.22 19.95 -41.88
N PHE A 481 -31.30 19.67 -42.63
CA PHE A 481 -31.37 18.73 -43.77
C PHE A 481 -31.18 17.23 -43.50
N SER A 482 -32.28 16.60 -43.09
CA SER A 482 -32.64 15.27 -43.57
C SER A 482 -33.00 15.29 -45.07
N SER A 483 -32.68 14.22 -45.81
CA SER A 483 -33.60 13.50 -46.72
C SER A 483 -32.87 12.55 -47.68
N GLN A 484 -33.14 11.24 -47.60
CA GLN A 484 -33.85 10.47 -48.65
C GLN A 484 -33.94 8.97 -48.34
N GLN A 485 -35.09 8.39 -48.66
CA GLN A 485 -35.48 6.98 -48.67
C GLN A 485 -36.74 6.88 -49.57
N PRO A 486 -37.19 5.69 -50.00
CA PRO A 486 -36.48 4.42 -50.17
C PRO A 486 -36.64 3.87 -51.62
N SER A 487 -36.14 2.66 -51.91
CA SER A 487 -36.62 1.84 -53.05
C SER A 487 -36.41 0.36 -52.75
N GLU A 488 -37.43 -0.46 -52.97
CA GLU A 488 -37.39 -1.92 -52.83
C GLU A 488 -36.95 -2.57 -54.15
N HIS A 489 -36.36 -3.78 -54.10
CA HIS A 489 -36.77 -4.92 -54.94
C HIS A 489 -35.90 -6.17 -54.65
N LEU A 490 -36.56 -7.27 -54.27
CA LEU A 490 -36.02 -8.63 -54.29
C LEU A 490 -36.50 -9.38 -55.54
N PRO A 491 -35.80 -10.44 -55.94
CA PRO A 491 -36.49 -11.73 -56.07
C PRO A 491 -35.76 -12.91 -55.38
N ALA A 492 -36.51 -13.97 -55.09
CA ALA A 492 -36.04 -15.30 -54.69
C ALA A 492 -35.53 -16.10 -55.92
N ASP A 493 -35.00 -17.33 -55.87
CA ASP A 493 -34.99 -18.40 -54.87
C ASP A 493 -33.58 -19.06 -54.80
N THR A 494 -33.18 -19.75 -53.72
CA THR A 494 -33.41 -21.20 -53.56
C THR A 494 -33.19 -21.64 -52.10
N GLN A 495 -33.95 -22.65 -51.67
CA GLN A 495 -34.14 -23.06 -50.28
C GLN A 495 -33.07 -24.04 -49.77
N VAL A 496 -32.79 -23.97 -48.47
CA VAL A 496 -32.48 -25.14 -47.62
C VAL A 496 -33.31 -25.03 -46.34
N HIS A 497 -33.96 -26.10 -45.92
CA HIS A 497 -34.84 -26.11 -44.74
C HIS A 497 -34.08 -26.36 -43.43
N THR A 498 -34.46 -25.63 -42.38
CA THR A 498 -34.40 -26.10 -40.98
C THR A 498 -35.69 -25.70 -40.27
N HIS A 499 -36.26 -26.64 -39.50
CA HIS A 499 -37.52 -26.41 -38.78
C HIS A 499 -37.29 -25.72 -37.44
N THR A 500 -38.19 -24.80 -37.09
CA THR A 500 -38.29 -24.23 -35.74
C THR A 500 -38.90 -25.23 -34.77
N HIS A 501 -38.19 -25.50 -33.68
CA HIS A 501 -38.78 -26.03 -32.44
C HIS A 501 -38.46 -25.09 -31.29
N THR A 502 -39.50 -24.45 -30.75
CA THR A 502 -39.42 -23.60 -29.56
C THR A 502 -39.30 -24.46 -28.31
N HIS A 503 -38.10 -24.54 -27.73
CA HIS A 503 -37.92 -25.05 -26.37
C HIS A 503 -37.91 -23.90 -25.37
N THR A 504 -38.97 -23.83 -24.56
CA THR A 504 -38.98 -23.04 -23.33
C THR A 504 -38.04 -23.71 -22.33
N HIS A 505 -36.83 -23.18 -22.16
CA HIS A 505 -35.93 -23.63 -21.11
C HIS A 505 -36.45 -23.13 -19.75
N THR A 506 -36.97 -24.06 -18.96
CA THR A 506 -36.94 -23.94 -17.49
C THR A 506 -35.48 -23.82 -17.04
N PRO A 507 -35.17 -23.07 -15.96
CA PRO A 507 -33.82 -23.07 -15.40
C PRO A 507 -33.45 -24.49 -14.97
N GLU A 508 -32.42 -25.07 -15.59
CA GLU A 508 -31.78 -26.27 -15.04
C GLU A 508 -31.02 -25.82 -13.79
N HIS A 509 -31.31 -26.43 -12.64
CA HIS A 509 -30.53 -26.18 -11.42
C HIS A 509 -29.08 -26.61 -11.66
N LEU A 510 -28.14 -25.67 -11.55
CA LEU A 510 -26.72 -26.02 -11.44
C LEU A 510 -26.51 -26.90 -10.19
N PRO A 511 -25.53 -27.81 -10.20
CA PRO A 511 -25.06 -28.48 -8.99
C PRO A 511 -24.73 -27.47 -7.89
N ALA A 512 -25.04 -27.83 -6.63
CA ALA A 512 -24.83 -26.94 -5.48
C ALA A 512 -23.36 -26.53 -5.28
N ASP A 513 -22.44 -27.35 -5.78
CA ASP A 513 -20.98 -27.18 -5.66
C ASP A 513 -20.36 -26.33 -6.80
N THR A 514 -21.16 -25.77 -7.71
CA THR A 514 -20.68 -24.95 -8.84
C THR A 514 -21.02 -23.47 -8.69
N GLN A 515 -20.00 -22.65 -8.44
CA GLN A 515 -20.07 -21.20 -8.45
C GLN A 515 -20.19 -20.62 -9.87
N ASP A 516 -20.88 -19.48 -10.01
CA ASP A 516 -21.06 -18.77 -11.29
C ASP A 516 -20.38 -17.37 -11.32
N VAL A 517 -19.57 -17.02 -10.33
CA VAL A 517 -18.93 -15.69 -10.29
C VAL A 517 -17.78 -15.60 -11.30
N VAL A 518 -16.97 -16.65 -11.36
CA VAL A 518 -15.81 -16.79 -12.26
C VAL A 518 -16.07 -17.95 -13.22
N PRO A 519 -15.77 -17.84 -14.52
CA PRO A 519 -15.86 -18.96 -15.46
C PRO A 519 -15.07 -20.18 -14.97
N GLN A 520 -15.77 -21.29 -14.74
CA GLN A 520 -15.24 -22.47 -14.05
C GLN A 520 -13.89 -22.97 -14.61
N ALA A 521 -13.71 -22.95 -15.93
CA ALA A 521 -12.45 -23.36 -16.56
C ALA A 521 -11.24 -22.47 -16.16
N LEU A 522 -11.43 -21.19 -15.83
CA LEU A 522 -10.37 -20.32 -15.30
C LEU A 522 -10.03 -20.68 -13.86
N LEU A 523 -11.05 -20.97 -13.04
CA LEU A 523 -10.87 -21.42 -11.67
C LEU A 523 -10.11 -22.76 -11.63
N GLU A 524 -10.44 -23.70 -12.51
CA GLU A 524 -9.70 -24.97 -12.66
C GLU A 524 -8.23 -24.77 -13.07
N GLN A 525 -7.93 -23.81 -13.95
CA GLN A 525 -6.53 -23.47 -14.25
C GLN A 525 -5.79 -22.84 -13.06
N TYR A 526 -6.53 -22.16 -12.16
CA TYR A 526 -5.99 -21.53 -10.97
C TYR A 526 -5.72 -22.54 -9.84
N LEU A 527 -6.71 -23.36 -9.48
CA LEU A 527 -6.56 -24.41 -8.46
C LEU A 527 -5.41 -25.38 -8.80
N SER A 528 -5.27 -25.73 -10.08
CA SER A 528 -4.18 -26.59 -10.56
C SER A 528 -2.79 -25.93 -10.56
N MET A 529 -2.63 -24.66 -10.20
CA MET A 529 -1.31 -24.06 -9.95
C MET A 529 -0.58 -24.70 -8.75
N THR A 530 -1.28 -25.45 -7.91
CA THR A 530 -0.72 -26.25 -6.81
C THR A 530 -0.15 -27.60 -7.25
N ASP A 531 -0.45 -28.07 -8.47
CA ASP A 531 0.01 -29.36 -8.98
C ASP A 531 1.53 -29.36 -9.23
N PRO A 532 2.31 -30.24 -8.57
CA PRO A 532 3.76 -30.37 -8.78
C PRO A 532 4.16 -30.66 -10.24
N SER A 533 3.25 -31.19 -11.07
CA SER A 533 3.49 -31.37 -12.52
C SER A 533 3.59 -30.04 -13.28
N ARG A 534 2.83 -29.02 -12.85
CA ARG A 534 2.88 -27.67 -13.46
C ARG A 534 4.15 -26.93 -13.10
N ALA A 535 4.67 -27.14 -11.88
CA ALA A 535 5.95 -26.58 -11.46
C ALA A 535 7.13 -27.02 -12.35
N GLN A 536 7.06 -28.22 -12.93
CA GLN A 536 8.08 -28.75 -13.84
C GLN A 536 7.93 -28.25 -15.30
N THR A 537 6.71 -27.93 -15.73
CA THR A 537 6.37 -27.64 -17.13
C THR A 537 6.12 -26.16 -17.45
N VAL A 538 5.95 -25.34 -16.40
CA VAL A 538 5.76 -23.89 -16.45
C VAL A 538 6.87 -23.20 -15.66
N ASP A 539 6.81 -23.20 -14.32
CA ASP A 539 7.76 -22.49 -13.47
C ASP A 539 7.75 -23.01 -12.03
N MET A 540 8.90 -23.02 -11.36
CA MET A 540 9.03 -23.51 -9.99
C MET A 540 8.38 -22.58 -8.96
N GLU A 541 8.16 -21.31 -9.31
CA GLU A 541 7.48 -20.33 -8.45
C GLU A 541 5.96 -20.22 -8.73
N ILE A 542 5.37 -21.11 -9.55
CA ILE A 542 3.92 -21.09 -9.87
C ILE A 542 3.02 -21.19 -8.63
N ALA A 543 3.38 -22.02 -7.65
CA ALA A 543 2.66 -22.13 -6.37
C ALA A 543 2.74 -20.83 -5.56
N ARG A 544 3.87 -20.10 -5.62
CA ARG A 544 4.02 -18.77 -5.00
C ARG A 544 3.10 -17.75 -5.67
N HIS A 545 2.98 -17.75 -7.01
CA HIS A 545 2.02 -16.89 -7.71
C HIS A 545 0.55 -17.22 -7.40
N CYS A 546 0.24 -18.49 -7.10
CA CYS A 546 -1.08 -18.89 -6.60
C CYS A 546 -1.32 -18.32 -5.19
N ALA A 547 -0.47 -18.68 -4.21
CA ALA A 547 -0.56 -18.17 -2.83
C ALA A 547 -0.62 -16.65 -2.77
N PHE A 548 0.19 -15.99 -3.60
CA PHE A 548 0.24 -14.55 -3.76
C PHE A 548 -1.13 -13.92 -4.08
N SER A 549 -1.85 -14.46 -5.07
CA SER A 549 -3.10 -13.87 -5.56
C SER A 549 -4.37 -14.36 -4.85
N LEU A 550 -4.24 -15.33 -3.94
CA LEU A 550 -5.36 -16.05 -3.33
C LEU A 550 -6.35 -15.16 -2.56
N PRO A 551 -5.94 -14.13 -1.78
CA PRO A 551 -6.90 -13.24 -1.11
C PRO A 551 -7.84 -12.53 -2.10
N GLY A 552 -7.32 -12.05 -3.23
CA GLY A 552 -8.14 -11.42 -4.26
C GLY A 552 -9.10 -12.37 -4.97
N VAL A 553 -8.68 -13.62 -5.20
CA VAL A 553 -9.57 -14.66 -5.75
C VAL A 553 -10.64 -15.06 -4.73
N ALA A 554 -10.31 -15.13 -3.44
CA ALA A 554 -11.26 -15.39 -2.35
C ALA A 554 -12.27 -14.24 -2.16
N LEU A 555 -11.81 -12.98 -2.25
CA LEU A 555 -12.67 -11.79 -2.27
C LEU A 555 -13.64 -11.82 -3.45
N THR A 556 -13.13 -12.21 -4.63
CA THR A 556 -13.90 -12.27 -5.88
C THR A 556 -14.98 -13.35 -5.84
N LEU A 557 -14.62 -14.58 -5.49
CA LEU A 557 -15.58 -15.68 -5.35
C LEU A 557 -16.54 -15.44 -4.17
N GLY A 558 -16.09 -14.72 -3.15
CA GLY A 558 -16.82 -14.45 -1.91
C GLY A 558 -16.85 -15.67 -0.98
N ARG A 559 -16.99 -15.42 0.33
CA ARG A 559 -16.92 -16.45 1.39
C ARG A 559 -17.91 -17.63 1.24
N GLN A 560 -19.02 -17.46 0.51
CA GLN A 560 -19.96 -18.55 0.21
C GLN A 560 -19.29 -19.66 -0.63
N ASN A 561 -18.36 -19.27 -1.49
CA ASN A 561 -17.62 -20.15 -2.40
C ASN A 561 -16.22 -20.50 -1.86
N TRP A 562 -15.97 -20.31 -0.56
CA TRP A 562 -14.69 -20.69 0.08
C TRP A 562 -14.36 -22.18 -0.08
N HIS A 563 -15.38 -23.02 -0.15
CA HIS A 563 -15.23 -24.46 -0.40
C HIS A 563 -14.43 -24.76 -1.68
N CYS A 564 -14.50 -23.92 -2.71
CA CYS A 564 -13.69 -24.05 -3.93
C CYS A 564 -12.19 -23.79 -3.74
N LEU A 565 -11.80 -23.00 -2.72
CA LEU A 565 -10.42 -22.57 -2.47
C LEU A 565 -9.76 -23.26 -1.27
N ARG A 566 -10.55 -23.81 -0.35
CA ARG A 566 -10.07 -24.36 0.93
C ARG A 566 -8.91 -25.33 0.75
N ASP A 567 -9.08 -26.37 -0.06
CA ASP A 567 -8.07 -27.42 -0.27
C ASP A 567 -6.80 -26.87 -0.93
N THR A 568 -6.94 -25.86 -1.81
CA THR A 568 -5.82 -25.12 -2.41
C THR A 568 -5.06 -24.31 -1.37
N TYR A 569 -5.76 -23.64 -0.44
CA TYR A 569 -5.13 -22.90 0.66
C TYR A 569 -4.42 -23.85 1.65
N GLU A 570 -5.04 -24.97 2.02
CA GLU A 570 -4.43 -26.00 2.89
C GLU A 570 -3.18 -26.65 2.24
N THR A 571 -3.22 -26.88 0.92
CA THR A 571 -2.07 -27.36 0.14
C THR A 571 -0.93 -26.33 0.13
N LEU A 572 -1.22 -25.07 -0.16
CA LEU A 572 -0.22 -23.99 -0.20
C LEU A 572 0.35 -23.66 1.20
N ALA A 573 -0.46 -23.78 2.25
CA ALA A 573 -0.02 -23.60 3.63
C ALA A 573 0.90 -24.73 4.12
N SER A 574 0.89 -25.89 3.45
CA SER A 574 1.77 -27.04 3.71
C SER A 574 2.83 -27.27 2.63
N ASP A 575 2.98 -26.34 1.67
CA ASP A 575 3.95 -26.43 0.58
C ASP A 575 5.39 -26.54 1.10
N MET A 576 6.23 -27.35 0.45
CA MET A 576 7.63 -27.54 0.82
C MET A 576 8.45 -26.24 0.77
N GLN A 577 8.09 -25.31 -0.13
CA GLN A 577 8.75 -24.02 -0.28
C GLN A 577 8.29 -23.04 0.80
N TRP A 578 9.20 -22.69 1.73
CA TRP A 578 8.94 -21.66 2.75
C TRP A 578 8.52 -20.30 2.15
N LYS A 579 8.97 -19.98 0.92
CA LYS A 579 8.54 -18.78 0.18
C LYS A 579 7.03 -18.73 -0.09
N VAL A 580 6.37 -19.89 -0.27
CA VAL A 580 4.94 -20.00 -0.54
C VAL A 580 4.17 -19.81 0.77
N ARG A 581 4.59 -20.53 1.82
CA ARG A 581 4.04 -20.42 3.17
C ARG A 581 4.18 -18.99 3.74
N ARG A 582 5.30 -18.31 3.48
CA ARG A 582 5.51 -16.87 3.79
C ARG A 582 4.42 -16.01 3.18
N THR A 583 4.16 -16.14 1.87
CA THR A 583 3.19 -15.30 1.17
C THR A 583 1.77 -15.44 1.76
N LEU A 584 1.39 -16.65 2.18
CA LEU A 584 0.14 -16.87 2.93
C LEU A 584 0.20 -16.33 4.37
N ALA A 585 1.33 -16.46 5.06
CA ALA A 585 1.51 -15.97 6.42
C ALA A 585 1.37 -14.44 6.52
N PHE A 586 1.76 -13.69 5.49
CA PHE A 586 1.48 -12.26 5.38
C PHE A 586 -0.03 -11.99 5.18
N SER A 587 -0.68 -12.69 4.23
CA SER A 587 -2.06 -12.41 3.80
C SER A 587 -3.19 -13.08 4.61
N ILE A 588 -2.86 -13.90 5.62
CA ILE A 588 -3.86 -14.62 6.44
C ILE A 588 -4.85 -13.69 7.15
N HIS A 589 -4.46 -12.44 7.43
CA HIS A 589 -5.32 -11.41 8.03
C HIS A 589 -6.33 -10.82 7.02
N GLU A 590 -5.92 -10.56 5.78
CA GLU A 590 -6.82 -10.19 4.67
C GLU A 590 -7.87 -11.27 4.45
N LEU A 591 -7.43 -12.54 4.43
CA LEU A 591 -8.32 -13.67 4.21
C LEU A 591 -9.31 -13.86 5.38
N ALA A 592 -8.90 -13.57 6.61
CA ALA A 592 -9.80 -13.56 7.77
C ALA A 592 -10.89 -12.47 7.66
N LEU A 593 -10.55 -11.27 7.16
CA LEU A 593 -11.54 -10.22 6.86
C LEU A 593 -12.57 -10.69 5.82
N ILE A 594 -12.11 -11.31 4.75
CA ILE A 594 -12.96 -11.81 3.64
C ILE A 594 -13.91 -12.92 4.11
N LEU A 595 -13.37 -13.90 4.85
CA LEU A 595 -14.12 -15.09 5.26
C LEU A 595 -15.05 -14.84 6.45
N GLY A 596 -14.72 -13.92 7.35
CA GLY A 596 -15.47 -13.67 8.58
C GLY A 596 -15.14 -14.66 9.70
N ASP A 597 -15.75 -14.45 10.86
CA ASP A 597 -15.38 -15.07 12.15
C ASP A 597 -15.48 -16.60 12.15
N GLN A 598 -16.60 -17.17 11.66
CA GLN A 598 -16.86 -18.61 11.71
C GLN A 598 -15.85 -19.41 10.88
N LEU A 599 -15.66 -19.02 9.61
CA LEU A 599 -14.72 -19.66 8.69
C LEU A 599 -13.26 -19.42 9.08
N THR A 600 -12.95 -18.25 9.67
CA THR A 600 -11.62 -17.95 10.24
C THR A 600 -11.32 -18.88 11.42
N ALA A 601 -12.26 -19.06 12.34
CA ALA A 601 -12.10 -19.93 13.50
C ALA A 601 -11.98 -21.41 13.12
N ALA A 602 -12.73 -21.86 12.10
CA ALA A 602 -12.70 -23.24 11.63
C ALA A 602 -11.44 -23.58 10.80
N HIS A 603 -11.08 -22.73 9.82
CA HIS A 603 -10.06 -23.08 8.81
C HIS A 603 -8.74 -22.30 8.95
N LEU A 604 -8.79 -21.00 9.27
CA LEU A 604 -7.57 -20.17 9.30
C LEU A 604 -6.82 -20.27 10.63
N VAL A 605 -7.50 -20.35 11.77
CA VAL A 605 -6.87 -20.47 13.09
C VAL A 605 -5.94 -21.70 13.21
N PRO A 606 -6.31 -22.92 12.73
CA PRO A 606 -5.38 -24.04 12.68
C PRO A 606 -4.10 -23.78 11.86
N ILE A 607 -4.24 -23.10 10.72
CA ILE A 607 -3.13 -22.79 9.80
C ILE A 607 -2.23 -21.69 10.37
N PHE A 608 -2.81 -20.65 10.96
CA PHE A 608 -2.11 -19.62 11.73
C PHE A 608 -1.25 -20.25 12.83
N ASN A 609 -1.82 -21.20 13.58
CA ASN A 609 -1.12 -21.95 14.63
C ASN A 609 -0.03 -22.90 14.10
N SER A 610 -0.03 -23.21 12.80
CA SER A 610 1.07 -23.90 12.11
C SER A 610 2.17 -22.91 11.72
N PHE A 611 1.83 -21.76 11.14
CA PHE A 611 2.79 -20.71 10.77
C PHE A 611 3.54 -20.13 11.98
N LEU A 612 2.93 -20.07 13.17
CA LEU A 612 3.62 -19.71 14.42
C LEU A 612 4.82 -20.61 14.76
N LYS A 613 4.81 -21.85 14.27
CA LYS A 613 5.79 -22.93 14.54
C LYS A 613 6.66 -23.29 13.33
N ASP A 614 6.56 -22.49 12.27
CA ASP A 614 7.36 -22.60 11.05
C ASP A 614 8.74 -21.94 11.26
N LEU A 615 9.50 -21.71 10.20
CA LEU A 615 10.76 -20.96 10.23
C LEU A 615 10.52 -19.48 10.56
N ASP A 616 11.48 -18.80 11.19
CA ASP A 616 11.45 -17.34 11.42
C ASP A 616 11.02 -16.51 10.18
N GLU A 617 11.44 -16.93 8.97
CA GLU A 617 11.12 -16.29 7.67
C GLU A 617 9.64 -16.40 7.24
N VAL A 618 8.88 -17.33 7.84
CA VAL A 618 7.42 -17.47 7.68
C VAL A 618 6.69 -16.85 8.87
N ARG A 619 7.17 -17.12 10.10
CA ARG A 619 6.63 -16.56 11.35
C ARG A 619 6.55 -15.03 11.33
N ILE A 620 7.48 -14.36 10.65
CA ILE A 620 7.50 -12.89 10.52
C ILE A 620 6.27 -12.32 9.79
N GLY A 621 5.67 -13.07 8.86
CA GLY A 621 4.44 -12.65 8.17
C GLY A 621 3.24 -12.62 9.10
N VAL A 622 3.07 -13.69 9.88
CA VAL A 622 2.06 -13.76 10.95
C VAL A 622 2.31 -12.70 12.01
N LEU A 623 3.58 -12.46 12.37
CA LEU A 623 3.93 -11.46 13.38
C LEU A 623 3.55 -10.04 12.92
N LYS A 624 3.87 -9.66 11.68
CA LYS A 624 3.56 -8.33 11.10
C LYS A 624 2.08 -7.95 11.07
N HIS A 625 1.20 -8.93 11.09
CA HIS A 625 -0.26 -8.73 11.05
C HIS A 625 -0.96 -9.40 12.24
N LEU A 626 -0.22 -9.54 13.35
CA LEU A 626 -0.65 -10.24 14.56
C LEU A 626 -1.78 -9.49 15.26
N TYR A 627 -1.71 -8.16 15.33
CA TYR A 627 -2.81 -7.34 15.83
C TYR A 627 -4.07 -7.52 14.97
N ASP A 628 -3.95 -7.40 13.64
CA ASP A 628 -5.08 -7.43 12.71
C ASP A 628 -5.81 -8.78 12.72
N PHE A 629 -5.07 -9.89 12.67
CA PHE A 629 -5.67 -11.22 12.77
C PHE A 629 -6.34 -11.43 14.14
N LEU A 630 -5.67 -11.10 15.24
CA LEU A 630 -6.23 -11.32 16.59
C LEU A 630 -7.44 -10.43 16.89
N LYS A 631 -7.51 -9.22 16.32
CA LYS A 631 -8.64 -8.28 16.40
C LYS A 631 -9.94 -8.87 15.84
N LEU A 632 -9.85 -9.79 14.88
CA LEU A 632 -10.99 -10.46 14.24
C LEU A 632 -11.47 -11.69 15.00
N LEU A 633 -10.64 -12.28 15.88
CA LEU A 633 -11.02 -13.44 16.67
C LEU A 633 -11.90 -13.05 17.86
N HIS A 634 -12.89 -13.91 18.16
CA HIS A 634 -13.69 -13.86 19.39
C HIS A 634 -12.83 -13.85 20.64
N GLN A 635 -13.27 -13.13 21.68
CA GLN A 635 -12.48 -12.80 22.87
C GLN A 635 -11.88 -14.02 23.57
N ASP A 636 -12.64 -15.12 23.70
CA ASP A 636 -12.16 -16.35 24.33
C ASP A 636 -11.06 -17.05 23.55
N THR A 637 -11.09 -16.97 22.21
CA THR A 637 -10.03 -17.51 21.36
C THR A 637 -8.82 -16.58 21.33
N ARG A 638 -9.04 -15.26 21.25
CA ARG A 638 -7.99 -14.25 21.38
C ARG A 638 -7.19 -14.40 22.67
N ARG A 639 -7.86 -14.56 23.82
CA ARG A 639 -7.24 -14.74 25.14
C ARG A 639 -6.24 -15.89 25.20
N LYS A 640 -6.46 -16.98 24.46
CA LYS A 640 -5.57 -18.16 24.43
C LYS A 640 -4.19 -17.84 23.83
N TYR A 641 -4.08 -16.81 23.00
CA TYR A 641 -2.80 -16.42 22.39
C TYR A 641 -1.85 -15.72 23.35
N LEU A 642 -2.31 -15.17 24.48
CA LEU A 642 -1.44 -14.52 25.48
C LEU A 642 -0.28 -15.43 25.95
N TYR A 643 -0.56 -16.74 26.10
CA TYR A 643 0.46 -17.75 26.46
C TYR A 643 1.39 -18.13 25.30
N GLN A 644 1.02 -17.84 24.05
CA GLN A 644 1.81 -18.14 22.85
C GLN A 644 2.72 -16.96 22.46
N LEU A 645 2.42 -15.73 22.88
CA LEU A 645 3.24 -14.54 22.58
C LEU A 645 4.69 -14.66 23.06
N GLN A 646 4.95 -15.44 24.12
CA GLN A 646 6.31 -15.75 24.58
C GLN A 646 7.12 -16.59 23.59
N GLU A 647 6.48 -17.37 22.71
CA GLU A 647 7.17 -18.20 21.71
C GLU A 647 7.90 -17.32 20.67
N PHE A 648 7.40 -16.10 20.40
CA PHE A 648 8.08 -15.13 19.53
C PHE A 648 9.39 -14.57 20.10
N LEU A 649 9.65 -14.67 21.41
CA LEU A 649 10.97 -14.35 21.96
C LEU A 649 12.03 -15.38 21.54
N VAL A 650 11.62 -16.60 21.19
CA VAL A 650 12.49 -17.69 20.74
C VAL A 650 12.55 -17.68 19.21
N THR A 651 13.51 -16.96 18.67
CA THR A 651 13.88 -16.94 17.24
C THR A 651 14.85 -18.08 16.91
N ASP A 652 14.68 -18.76 15.76
CA ASP A 652 15.66 -19.73 15.23
C ASP A 652 17.07 -19.14 15.19
N ASN A 653 17.16 -17.87 14.79
CA ASN A 653 18.40 -17.14 14.66
C ASN A 653 18.45 -15.96 15.63
N SER A 654 19.21 -16.10 16.73
CA SER A 654 19.41 -15.02 17.72
C SER A 654 19.92 -13.68 17.14
N ARG A 655 20.50 -13.65 15.93
CA ARG A 655 20.87 -12.40 15.23
C ARG A 655 19.70 -11.69 14.56
N ASN A 656 18.52 -12.32 14.48
CA ASN A 656 17.31 -11.77 13.88
C ASN A 656 16.63 -10.74 14.81
N TRP A 657 17.34 -9.64 15.08
CA TRP A 657 16.86 -8.56 15.94
C TRP A 657 15.67 -7.82 15.34
N ARG A 658 15.52 -7.81 14.00
CA ARG A 658 14.37 -7.20 13.33
C ARG A 658 13.06 -7.86 13.74
N PHE A 659 13.03 -9.20 13.78
CA PHE A 659 11.90 -9.98 14.29
C PHE A 659 11.50 -9.58 15.72
N ARG A 660 12.50 -9.31 16.58
CA ARG A 660 12.26 -8.89 17.97
C ARG A 660 11.89 -7.41 18.11
N SER A 661 12.27 -6.56 17.16
CA SER A 661 11.74 -5.19 17.04
C SER A 661 10.28 -5.23 16.61
N GLU A 662 9.96 -5.99 15.56
CA GLU A 662 8.58 -6.20 15.10
C GLU A 662 7.69 -6.72 16.24
N LEU A 663 8.14 -7.71 17.01
CA LEU A 663 7.41 -8.17 18.19
C LEU A 663 7.14 -7.04 19.20
N ALA A 664 8.11 -6.16 19.45
CA ALA A 664 7.92 -5.02 20.34
C ALA A 664 6.91 -4.00 19.78
N GLU A 665 6.85 -3.81 18.44
CA GLU A 665 5.91 -2.90 17.76
C GLU A 665 4.48 -3.45 17.79
N GLN A 666 4.33 -4.73 17.43
CA GLN A 666 3.06 -5.46 17.46
C GLN A 666 2.49 -5.56 18.88
N LEU A 667 3.35 -5.77 19.88
CA LEU A 667 2.94 -5.74 21.28
C LEU A 667 2.35 -4.39 21.71
N VAL A 668 2.72 -3.25 21.10
CA VAL A 668 2.09 -1.94 21.37
C VAL A 668 0.63 -1.95 20.90
N LEU A 669 0.39 -2.42 19.68
CA LEU A 669 -0.95 -2.48 19.09
C LEU A 669 -1.85 -3.45 19.88
N LEU A 670 -1.31 -4.61 20.25
CA LEU A 670 -2.00 -5.62 21.06
C LEU A 670 -2.45 -5.09 22.44
N LEU A 671 -1.84 -4.02 22.98
CA LEU A 671 -2.30 -3.41 24.23
C LEU A 671 -3.76 -2.95 24.15
N GLU A 672 -4.28 -2.56 22.97
CA GLU A 672 -5.68 -2.18 22.82
C GLU A 672 -6.62 -3.38 23.10
N LEU A 673 -6.26 -4.56 22.59
CA LEU A 673 -7.16 -5.72 22.48
C LEU A 673 -7.40 -6.49 23.78
N TYR A 674 -6.66 -6.19 24.86
CA TYR A 674 -6.65 -6.95 26.11
C TYR A 674 -6.98 -6.09 27.34
N SER A 675 -7.33 -6.71 28.47
CA SER A 675 -7.60 -5.99 29.72
C SER A 675 -6.30 -5.46 30.36
N ALA A 676 -6.42 -4.50 31.29
CA ALA A 676 -5.25 -4.02 32.05
C ALA A 676 -4.56 -5.14 32.86
N GLN A 677 -5.33 -6.09 33.39
CA GLN A 677 -4.80 -7.27 34.09
C GLN A 677 -3.99 -8.16 33.14
N ASP A 678 -4.51 -8.44 31.95
CA ASP A 678 -3.81 -9.28 30.96
C ASP A 678 -2.52 -8.63 30.43
N VAL A 679 -2.55 -7.31 30.27
CA VAL A 679 -1.36 -6.50 29.93
C VAL A 679 -0.31 -6.61 31.03
N HIS A 680 -0.72 -6.54 32.31
CA HIS A 680 0.17 -6.67 33.46
C HIS A 680 0.77 -8.08 33.58
N ASP A 681 -0.04 -9.13 33.44
CA ASP A 681 0.37 -10.49 33.76
C ASP A 681 1.12 -11.19 32.60
N TYR A 682 0.80 -10.84 31.34
CA TYR A 682 1.36 -11.50 30.16
C TYR A 682 2.26 -10.60 29.31
N LEU A 683 1.89 -9.33 29.08
CA LEU A 683 2.60 -8.49 28.10
C LEU A 683 3.78 -7.71 28.73
N ARG A 684 3.65 -7.27 29.99
CA ARG A 684 4.77 -6.67 30.75
C ARG A 684 6.02 -7.57 30.77
N PRO A 685 5.97 -8.87 31.16
CA PRO A 685 7.17 -9.72 31.17
C PRO A 685 7.91 -9.77 29.83
N LEU A 686 7.17 -9.78 28.71
CA LEU A 686 7.74 -9.74 27.36
C LEU A 686 8.44 -8.39 27.09
N ALA A 687 7.78 -7.28 27.42
CA ALA A 687 8.35 -5.94 27.29
C ALA A 687 9.64 -5.76 28.10
N LEU A 688 9.68 -6.27 29.34
CA LEU A 688 10.88 -6.22 30.19
C LEU A 688 12.01 -7.09 29.66
N CYS A 689 11.70 -8.24 29.06
CA CYS A 689 12.70 -9.06 28.37
C CYS A 689 13.31 -8.28 27.19
N LEU A 690 12.48 -7.70 26.32
CA LEU A 690 12.94 -6.96 25.13
C LEU A 690 13.67 -5.65 25.48
N CYS A 691 13.36 -5.00 26.61
CA CYS A 691 14.14 -3.89 27.17
C CYS A 691 15.60 -4.27 27.53
N THR A 692 15.89 -5.56 27.76
CA THR A 692 17.24 -6.07 28.03
C THR A 692 17.93 -6.68 26.80
N ASP A 693 17.36 -6.52 25.59
CA ASP A 693 17.95 -7.02 24.35
C ASP A 693 19.37 -6.47 24.10
N ARG A 694 20.20 -7.24 23.41
CA ARG A 694 21.58 -6.85 23.05
C ARG A 694 21.60 -5.69 22.04
N VAL A 695 20.63 -5.61 21.15
CA VAL A 695 20.56 -4.62 20.05
C VAL A 695 19.79 -3.38 20.50
N SER A 696 20.40 -2.20 20.32
CA SER A 696 19.83 -0.93 20.83
C SER A 696 18.49 -0.54 20.20
N SER A 697 18.25 -0.90 18.93
CA SER A 697 16.98 -0.65 18.24
C SER A 697 15.82 -1.40 18.91
N VAL A 698 16.00 -2.68 19.23
CA VAL A 698 14.98 -3.49 19.93
C VAL A 698 14.65 -2.89 21.29
N ARG A 699 15.68 -2.51 22.06
CA ARG A 699 15.47 -1.81 23.35
C ARG A 699 14.70 -0.50 23.18
N TRP A 700 15.06 0.33 22.20
CA TRP A 700 14.42 1.63 21.95
C TRP A 700 12.93 1.51 21.65
N THR A 701 12.55 0.55 20.82
CA THR A 701 11.15 0.18 20.55
C THR A 701 10.46 -0.35 21.81
N SER A 702 11.13 -1.20 22.57
CA SER A 702 10.60 -1.76 23.83
C SER A 702 10.36 -0.69 24.90
N TYR A 703 11.14 0.39 24.91
CA TYR A 703 10.90 1.53 25.80
C TYR A 703 9.57 2.25 25.46
N ARG A 704 9.16 2.29 24.18
CA ARG A 704 7.84 2.81 23.76
C ARG A 704 6.71 1.86 24.20
N LEU A 705 6.92 0.54 24.09
CA LEU A 705 5.99 -0.47 24.61
C LEU A 705 5.79 -0.34 26.12
N VAL A 706 6.86 -0.17 26.89
CA VAL A 706 6.80 0.07 28.34
C VAL A 706 6.03 1.37 28.65
N SER A 707 6.29 2.46 27.93
CA SER A 707 5.55 3.72 28.06
C SER A 707 4.04 3.53 27.93
N GLU A 708 3.61 2.81 26.89
CA GLU A 708 2.19 2.59 26.59
C GLU A 708 1.53 1.61 27.58
N ILE A 709 2.26 0.57 28.05
CA ILE A 709 1.83 -0.30 29.15
C ILE A 709 1.56 0.53 30.41
N ILE A 710 2.50 1.41 30.79
CA ILE A 710 2.37 2.25 31.99
C ILE A 710 1.17 3.19 31.85
N ARG A 711 1.01 3.84 30.69
CA ARG A 711 -0.15 4.70 30.40
C ARG A 711 -1.47 3.95 30.56
N LYS A 712 -1.56 2.71 30.05
CA LYS A 712 -2.77 1.86 30.18
C LYS A 712 -3.02 1.42 31.63
N LEU A 713 -2.01 0.96 32.36
CA LEU A 713 -2.16 0.51 33.76
C LEU A 713 -2.58 1.67 34.69
N SER A 714 -1.95 2.84 34.56
CA SER A 714 -2.30 4.04 35.32
C SER A 714 -3.73 4.52 35.00
N SER A 715 -4.18 4.43 33.75
CA SER A 715 -5.56 4.77 33.37
C SER A 715 -6.62 3.84 33.96
N ALA A 716 -6.23 2.61 34.34
CA ALA A 716 -7.10 1.61 34.95
C ALA A 716 -7.08 1.63 36.50
N GLY A 717 -6.32 2.55 37.11
CA GLY A 717 -6.15 2.60 38.57
C GLY A 717 -5.31 1.48 39.17
N GLY A 718 -4.52 0.77 38.34
CA GLY A 718 -3.62 -0.29 38.82
C GLY A 718 -2.42 0.25 39.61
N GLU A 719 -1.84 -0.57 40.48
CA GLU A 719 -0.68 -0.19 41.28
C GLU A 719 0.57 0.04 40.42
N VAL A 720 0.91 1.31 40.20
CA VAL A 720 2.16 1.80 39.59
C VAL A 720 3.41 1.27 40.35
N LEU A 721 3.24 0.87 41.62
CA LEU A 721 4.26 0.43 42.57
C LEU A 721 5.16 -0.72 42.08
N SER A 722 4.66 -1.58 41.17
CA SER A 722 5.43 -2.73 40.69
C SER A 722 6.45 -2.39 39.60
N LEU A 723 6.54 -1.13 39.15
CA LEU A 723 7.43 -0.69 38.06
C LEU A 723 8.90 -0.45 38.46
N SER A 724 9.26 -0.64 39.73
CA SER A 724 10.63 -0.42 40.23
C SER A 724 11.70 -1.27 39.49
N GLU A 725 11.34 -2.49 39.07
CA GLU A 725 12.19 -3.38 38.25
C GLU A 725 12.57 -2.75 36.89
N VAL A 726 11.70 -1.88 36.36
CA VAL A 726 11.78 -1.34 34.99
C VAL A 726 12.73 -0.14 34.93
N VAL A 727 12.88 0.59 36.03
CA VAL A 727 13.68 1.83 36.10
C VAL A 727 15.20 1.56 36.11
N GLY A 728 15.62 0.30 36.25
CA GLY A 728 17.03 -0.11 36.17
C GLY A 728 17.70 0.12 34.80
N SER A 729 16.95 0.51 33.78
CA SER A 729 17.46 0.89 32.46
C SER A 729 17.29 2.39 32.20
N SER A 730 18.40 3.15 32.19
CA SER A 730 18.41 4.61 31.98
C SER A 730 17.69 5.08 30.72
N GLY A 731 17.70 4.27 29.65
CA GLY A 731 16.98 4.55 28.40
C GLY A 731 15.45 4.49 28.51
N VAL A 732 14.90 3.69 29.43
CA VAL A 732 13.45 3.68 29.70
C VAL A 732 13.04 5.01 30.31
N CYS A 733 13.74 5.45 31.36
CA CYS A 733 13.33 6.61 32.13
C CYS A 733 13.45 7.93 31.35
N LEU A 734 14.41 8.03 30.41
CA LEU A 734 14.44 9.10 29.41
C LEU A 734 13.14 9.14 28.59
N ARG A 735 12.75 8.03 27.96
CA ARG A 735 11.53 7.96 27.13
C ARG A 735 10.24 8.16 27.94
N LEU A 736 10.15 7.65 29.16
CA LEU A 736 9.03 7.94 30.07
C LEU A 736 8.94 9.42 30.46
N SER A 737 10.07 10.13 30.48
CA SER A 737 10.09 11.58 30.68
C SER A 737 9.60 12.33 29.43
N GLU A 738 9.97 11.87 28.23
CA GLU A 738 9.57 12.48 26.95
C GLU A 738 8.07 12.31 26.65
N GLU A 739 7.52 11.10 26.83
CA GLU A 739 6.17 10.69 26.37
C GLU A 739 5.02 11.00 27.37
N GLU A 740 5.29 11.71 28.47
CA GLU A 740 4.30 12.19 29.49
C GLU A 740 3.30 11.13 30.00
N CYS A 741 3.75 9.87 30.15
CA CYS A 741 2.89 8.71 30.44
C CYS A 741 2.31 8.65 31.87
N LEU A 742 2.72 9.54 32.76
CA LEU A 742 2.34 9.62 34.18
C LEU A 742 2.11 11.08 34.56
N SER A 743 1.35 11.32 35.64
CA SER A 743 1.35 12.67 36.24
C SER A 743 2.75 13.00 36.77
N LEU A 744 3.09 14.30 36.82
CA LEU A 744 4.40 14.73 37.31
C LEU A 744 4.61 14.36 38.78
N ASP A 745 3.53 14.27 39.56
CA ASP A 745 3.53 13.78 40.94
C ASP A 745 3.86 12.28 41.01
N GLN A 746 3.21 11.43 40.20
CA GLN A 746 3.50 9.99 40.11
C GLN A 746 4.93 9.71 39.62
N PHE A 747 5.40 10.51 38.65
CA PHE A 747 6.79 10.45 38.17
C PHE A 747 7.77 10.81 39.30
N SER A 748 7.51 11.89 40.03
CA SER A 748 8.36 12.30 41.15
C SER A 748 8.34 11.25 42.26
N GLU A 749 7.18 10.74 42.67
CA GLU A 749 7.10 9.77 43.77
C GLU A 749 7.78 8.44 43.45
N HIS A 750 7.59 7.89 42.23
CA HIS A 750 7.96 6.50 41.92
C HIS A 750 9.15 6.33 40.97
N LEU A 751 9.38 7.25 40.01
CA LEU A 751 10.42 7.09 38.98
C LEU A 751 11.67 7.95 39.22
N LEU A 752 11.53 9.14 39.83
CA LEU A 752 12.67 10.02 40.06
C LEU A 752 13.69 9.46 41.08
N PRO A 753 13.31 8.81 42.21
CA PRO A 753 14.31 8.30 43.16
C PRO A 753 15.23 7.22 42.59
N PRO A 754 14.74 6.19 41.86
CA PRO A 754 15.63 5.24 41.17
C PRO A 754 16.44 5.89 40.04
N LEU A 755 15.89 6.86 39.31
CA LEU A 755 16.63 7.60 38.27
C LEU A 755 17.84 8.32 38.86
N LEU A 756 17.68 9.02 40.00
CA LEU A 756 18.77 9.72 40.67
C LEU A 756 19.84 8.77 41.24
N GLN A 757 19.46 7.53 41.62
CA GLN A 757 20.40 6.51 42.08
C GLN A 757 21.43 6.12 41.00
N LEU A 758 21.08 6.25 39.71
CA LEU A 758 22.00 5.97 38.59
C LEU A 758 23.21 6.92 38.53
N ALA A 759 23.24 8.01 39.32
CA ALA A 759 24.44 8.82 39.49
C ALA A 759 25.58 8.09 40.22
N SER A 760 25.28 6.98 40.89
CA SER A 760 26.27 6.07 41.50
C SER A 760 26.57 4.83 40.65
N ASP A 761 26.04 4.74 39.43
CA ASP A 761 26.29 3.60 38.53
C ASP A 761 27.78 3.53 38.14
N PRO A 762 28.44 2.35 38.15
CA PRO A 762 29.85 2.22 37.82
C PRO A 762 30.18 2.60 36.36
N VAL A 763 29.24 2.50 35.42
CA VAL A 763 29.45 2.70 33.97
C VAL A 763 29.25 4.18 33.60
N PRO A 764 30.28 4.88 33.09
CA PRO A 764 30.16 6.30 32.72
C PRO A 764 29.02 6.60 31.73
N ASN A 765 28.76 5.72 30.77
CA ASN A 765 27.68 5.89 29.78
C ASN A 765 26.28 5.97 30.42
N VAL A 766 26.05 5.28 31.56
CA VAL A 766 24.79 5.37 32.31
C VAL A 766 24.68 6.75 32.98
N ARG A 767 25.78 7.22 33.59
CA ARG A 767 25.87 8.56 34.21
C ARG A 767 25.78 9.70 33.18
N VAL A 768 26.30 9.51 31.97
CA VAL A 768 26.11 10.42 30.81
C VAL A 768 24.64 10.50 30.42
N LEU A 769 23.95 9.36 30.31
CA LEU A 769 22.54 9.36 29.91
C LEU A 769 21.65 9.98 30.99
N LEU A 770 21.94 9.72 32.27
CA LEU A 770 21.30 10.45 33.38
C LEU A 770 21.53 11.97 33.25
N ALA A 771 22.78 12.41 33.11
CA ALA A 771 23.11 13.83 32.98
C ALA A 771 22.34 14.52 31.84
N LYS A 772 22.19 13.85 30.69
CA LYS A 772 21.33 14.27 29.58
C LYS A 772 19.86 14.35 29.99
N THR A 773 19.27 13.28 30.53
CA THR A 773 17.86 13.26 30.97
C THR A 773 17.53 14.38 31.96
N LEU A 774 18.43 14.65 32.92
CA LEU A 774 18.25 15.74 33.88
C LEU A 774 18.29 17.10 33.17
N ARG A 775 19.30 17.37 32.34
CA ARG A 775 19.53 18.70 31.71
C ARG A 775 18.65 19.02 30.51
N GLN A 776 18.19 18.02 29.77
CA GLN A 776 17.50 18.17 28.48
C GLN A 776 16.00 17.87 28.55
N THR A 777 15.53 17.19 29.60
CA THR A 777 14.11 16.79 29.73
C THR A 777 13.50 17.27 31.05
N LEU A 778 14.06 16.87 32.20
CA LEU A 778 13.43 17.18 33.49
C LEU A 778 13.58 18.64 33.90
N LEU A 779 14.76 19.26 33.70
CA LEU A 779 15.00 20.67 34.02
C LEU A 779 14.45 21.65 32.97
N GLU A 780 13.79 21.19 31.88
CA GLU A 780 12.96 22.05 31.03
C GLU A 780 11.53 22.22 31.60
N ARG A 781 11.07 21.37 32.55
CA ARG A 781 9.71 21.43 33.11
C ARG A 781 9.62 22.28 34.39
N GLU A 782 8.76 23.30 34.37
CA GLU A 782 8.53 24.23 35.48
C GLU A 782 8.22 23.55 36.83
N TYR A 783 7.55 22.39 36.80
CA TYR A 783 7.23 21.59 38.00
C TYR A 783 8.48 21.24 38.84
N PHE A 784 9.56 20.77 38.21
CA PHE A 784 10.81 20.40 38.89
C PHE A 784 11.70 21.62 39.24
N LEU A 785 11.36 22.80 38.70
CA LEU A 785 11.97 24.08 39.06
C LEU A 785 11.19 24.81 40.17
N SER A 786 10.03 24.26 40.60
CA SER A 786 9.16 24.88 41.59
C SER A 786 9.53 24.45 43.02
N SER A 787 9.69 25.44 43.91
CA SER A 787 10.07 25.25 45.32
C SER A 787 9.02 24.58 46.22
N VAL A 788 8.02 23.94 45.60
CA VAL A 788 6.97 23.14 46.25
C VAL A 788 7.32 21.64 46.19
N ASN A 789 8.12 21.20 45.21
CA ASN A 789 8.52 19.79 45.09
C ASN A 789 9.65 19.47 46.07
N CYS A 790 9.41 18.53 46.99
CA CYS A 790 10.38 18.09 48.00
C CYS A 790 11.64 17.42 47.43
N GLN A 791 11.61 16.99 46.16
CA GLN A 791 12.71 16.32 45.47
C GLN A 791 13.59 17.27 44.63
N GLN A 792 13.25 18.56 44.51
CA GLN A 792 14.10 19.55 43.81
C GLN A 792 15.55 19.53 44.37
N VAL A 793 15.68 19.46 45.70
CA VAL A 793 16.99 19.40 46.38
C VAL A 793 17.79 18.14 46.00
N ALA A 794 17.12 17.01 45.80
CA ALA A 794 17.75 15.77 45.38
C ALA A 794 18.19 15.82 43.90
N LEU A 795 17.38 16.45 43.04
CA LEU A 795 17.68 16.68 41.63
C LEU A 795 18.91 17.60 41.46
N GLU A 796 18.95 18.72 42.19
CA GLU A 796 20.07 19.66 42.19
C GLU A 796 21.35 19.04 42.76
N HIS A 797 21.27 18.34 43.89
CA HIS A 797 22.42 17.66 44.49
C HIS A 797 23.01 16.60 43.55
N THR A 798 22.17 15.81 42.89
CA THR A 798 22.61 14.82 41.89
C THR A 798 23.24 15.47 40.67
N LEU A 799 22.71 16.59 40.17
CA LEU A 799 23.32 17.32 39.06
C LEU A 799 24.73 17.85 39.44
N VAL A 800 24.89 18.41 40.64
CA VAL A 800 26.20 18.87 41.13
C VAL A 800 27.18 17.70 41.25
N ALA A 801 26.74 16.54 41.73
CA ALA A 801 27.57 15.33 41.76
C ALA A 801 28.11 14.96 40.37
N LEU A 802 27.23 14.91 39.35
CA LEU A 802 27.59 14.61 37.95
C LEU A 802 28.50 15.69 37.31
N GLN A 803 28.36 16.95 37.71
CA GLN A 803 29.31 18.02 37.31
C GLN A 803 30.70 17.85 37.95
N THR A 804 30.82 17.06 39.02
CA THR A 804 32.06 16.78 39.75
C THR A 804 32.61 15.36 39.59
N ASP A 805 32.12 14.60 38.59
CA ASP A 805 32.46 13.18 38.33
C ASP A 805 33.98 12.91 38.17
N VAL A 806 34.39 11.66 37.95
CA VAL A 806 35.74 11.34 37.44
C VAL A 806 35.81 11.43 35.92
N ASP A 807 34.73 11.07 35.23
CA ASP A 807 34.63 11.05 33.78
C ASP A 807 34.51 12.47 33.16
N LYS A 808 34.88 12.62 31.88
CA LYS A 808 34.85 13.91 31.18
C LYS A 808 33.52 14.18 30.48
N ASP A 809 32.91 13.14 29.91
CA ASP A 809 31.68 13.28 29.12
C ASP A 809 30.49 13.43 30.07
N VAL A 810 30.50 12.74 31.23
CA VAL A 810 29.51 12.97 32.30
C VAL A 810 29.51 14.44 32.72
N LYS A 811 30.69 15.03 32.99
CA LYS A 811 30.82 16.46 33.33
C LYS A 811 30.31 17.36 32.22
N TYR A 812 30.67 17.06 30.97
CA TYR A 812 30.27 17.87 29.83
C TYR A 812 28.75 17.91 29.73
N PHE A 813 28.08 16.76 29.66
CA PHE A 813 26.62 16.72 29.55
C PHE A 813 25.89 17.22 30.80
N ALA A 814 26.47 17.08 32.00
CA ALA A 814 25.91 17.68 33.22
C ALA A 814 26.10 19.21 33.29
N SER A 815 27.11 19.76 32.60
CA SER A 815 27.41 21.20 32.61
C SER A 815 26.68 21.96 31.50
N VAL A 816 26.54 21.38 30.31
CA VAL A 816 25.85 22.01 29.16
C VAL A 816 24.41 22.42 29.52
N HIS A 817 23.99 23.59 29.03
CA HIS A 817 22.62 24.08 29.12
C HIS A 817 21.86 23.82 27.81
N PRO A 818 20.55 23.47 27.86
CA PRO A 818 19.79 23.00 26.69
C PRO A 818 19.66 24.01 25.54
N GLY A 819 19.82 25.31 25.80
CA GLY A 819 19.77 26.36 24.78
C GLY A 819 20.93 26.39 23.77
N SER A 820 21.99 25.57 23.94
CA SER A 820 23.18 25.61 23.08
C SER A 820 23.26 24.55 21.98
N THR A 821 22.35 23.56 21.95
CA THR A 821 22.45 22.39 21.05
C THR A 821 21.10 21.91 20.49
N ARG A 822 20.24 22.86 20.10
CA ARG A 822 19.22 22.58 19.06
C ARG A 822 19.88 22.77 17.69
N LEU A 823 19.56 21.88 16.73
CA LEU A 823 20.24 21.66 15.45
C LEU A 823 21.55 20.84 15.53
N ASN A 824 21.40 19.51 15.64
CA ASN A 824 22.05 18.52 14.76
C ASN A 824 21.53 17.11 15.13
N GLU A 825 20.80 16.45 14.22
CA GLU A 825 20.14 15.16 14.49
C GLU A 825 21.09 13.94 14.38
N ASP A 826 22.29 14.12 13.83
CA ASP A 826 23.28 13.05 13.58
C ASP A 826 23.77 12.30 14.84
N ALA A 827 23.48 12.82 16.04
CA ALA A 827 24.01 12.33 17.31
C ALA A 827 23.54 10.92 17.72
N MET A 828 22.45 10.39 17.13
CA MET A 828 22.03 8.99 17.36
C MET A 828 23.04 7.96 16.82
N SER A 829 23.95 8.36 15.92
CA SER A 829 24.94 7.47 15.28
C SER A 829 26.01 6.90 16.23
N THR A 830 26.05 7.34 17.49
CA THR A 830 27.12 7.01 18.45
C THR A 830 26.93 5.71 19.22
N THR A 831 25.85 4.94 18.99
CA THR A 831 25.71 3.58 19.53
C THR A 831 26.65 2.55 18.89
N SER A 832 27.35 2.91 17.81
CA SER A 832 28.41 2.10 17.20
C SER A 832 29.77 2.28 17.92
N SER A 833 29.88 1.77 19.15
CA SER A 833 31.18 1.54 19.80
C SER A 833 31.17 0.22 20.57
N THR A 834 31.88 -0.75 19.99
CA THR A 834 32.21 -2.09 20.50
C THR A 834 32.41 -2.18 22.02
N TYR A 835 31.67 -3.09 22.65
CA TYR A 835 32.23 -4.30 23.29
C TYR A 835 31.22 -5.46 23.27
#